data_AF-A0A3B9IWP2-F1
#
_entry.id   AF-A0A3B9IWP2-F1
#
_cell.length_a   1.000
_cell.length_b   1.000
_cell.length_c   1.000
_cell.angle_alpha   90.00
_cell.angle_beta   90.00
_cell.angle_gamma   90.00
#
_symmetry.space_group_name_H-M   'P 1'
#
loop_
_entity.id
_entity.type
_entity.pdbx_description
1 polymer ?
#
loop_
_entity_poly.entity_id
_entity_poly.type
_entity_poly.pdbx_seq_one_letter_code
_entity_poly.pdbx_strand_id
1 'polypeptide(L)'
;MSRKKLYAAITAAACLASSFAAMPQMFMPVYASEIVCDTFEVNYDGWHGNSENVTVTAENLKGFNGSRGMTVTDRQSASDGASSSKGLYLSGGVKYTYNMKVYSDTDETFHLNLMYKDLNTDEETIVELASVNAKAGEWTDISESYKAPANTYEYLLTLTTDSINDFKFDEVRVTGKVSASAKAAPEGKGLKDEFADYFRVGNILNGGTVQNSAITANIIKDFNSIECENETKPDATINFSKCQGNEIAVSLDRASAIMDFCVKNGIGMRGHTLVWHSQTPGRFFKTDFNDYGQWVDKNTMNARMESYIKNMFGAIESQYPDLDLYAYDVCNECVSDDYNRTANAGGAREAGDSSVQGQGGKSAWVQVYGDNSFVRQAFVYAREYAPKGCDLYYNDYNEYWDHKRDCIYNMCKSLYDEGLLDGVGMQSHVPANATGFAGTDSYIEAMYKYLSIGCDVQVTELDISILNDNGANYSYTDQANKYKAIFKAAMDWNTNPKSDGRVTAVCIWGPNDANSWLKAGSNALLYDSNNQPKEAYKALTSMIPDSEWGDGSNYSGGGEIKKQEPNDFGWYFQHGFEGTTNDWESRGGTKIQTSGRTAYVGDEALLVQNRTASWNGASYPLSTRAFTAGETYSFSANVEYFDGADTDTFMMKLQYTDANGKACYDEIASATVPKGQWVQLANSEYTIPADASNMSIYIETAANDDEVYNNFYIDEVIGAVGGTGILGAGQPEIKDISCGDVNFDGVIDVFDMIEARKGFVDGFADDDAEKCADVDQSGKVEVNDLVLLQNYILGKIDKFPIAEKVIDTGALEGIFNNVTIADSWKKDGENNPMTTQRFGADPGWMVYDGRLYIYTTNDAFEYYNDGRLQINTYDSGTINCVSTADMVNWTDHGAVASLRDFEWR
;
A
#
# COMPACT_ATOMS: atom_id res chain seq x y z
N MET A 1 58.64 -24.33 33.98
CA MET A 1 57.37 -24.78 33.38
C MET A 1 57.71 -25.62 32.14
N SER A 2 57.23 -26.86 32.02
CA SER A 2 57.68 -27.80 30.96
C SER A 2 57.18 -27.38 29.57
N ARG A 3 57.95 -27.66 28.51
CA ARG A 3 57.68 -27.26 27.11
C ARG A 3 56.26 -27.64 26.61
N LYS A 4 55.61 -28.65 27.22
CA LYS A 4 54.20 -29.00 26.95
C LYS A 4 53.20 -27.90 27.37
N LYS A 5 53.46 -27.15 28.45
CA LYS A 5 52.62 -26.00 28.85
C LYS A 5 52.78 -24.79 27.93
N LEU A 6 53.95 -24.63 27.31
CA LEU A 6 54.19 -23.56 26.34
C LEU A 6 53.44 -23.83 25.02
N TYR A 7 53.47 -25.06 24.51
CA TYR A 7 52.71 -25.41 23.32
C TYR A 7 51.19 -25.37 23.52
N ALA A 8 50.69 -25.81 24.68
CA ALA A 8 49.27 -25.65 25.01
C ALA A 8 48.83 -24.18 25.11
N ALA A 9 49.69 -23.30 25.62
CA ALA A 9 49.42 -21.86 25.68
C ALA A 9 49.43 -21.21 24.29
N ILE A 10 50.33 -21.63 23.39
CA ILE A 10 50.39 -21.12 22.01
C ILE A 10 49.19 -21.60 21.20
N THR A 11 48.75 -22.85 21.36
CA THR A 11 47.54 -23.36 20.69
C THR A 11 46.28 -22.68 21.22
N ALA A 12 46.17 -22.43 22.54
CA ALA A 12 45.05 -21.67 23.11
C ALA A 12 45.04 -20.19 22.64
N ALA A 13 46.21 -19.56 22.49
CA ALA A 13 46.32 -18.21 21.94
C ALA A 13 45.94 -18.15 20.45
N ALA A 14 46.28 -19.18 19.66
CA ALA A 14 45.88 -19.27 18.26
C ALA A 14 44.36 -19.50 18.08
N CYS A 15 43.72 -20.29 18.95
CA CYS A 15 42.26 -20.47 18.93
C CYS A 15 41.49 -19.23 19.41
N LEU A 16 42.07 -18.41 20.29
CA LEU A 16 41.47 -17.15 20.73
C LEU A 16 41.69 -16.00 19.71
N ALA A 17 42.77 -16.05 18.91
CA ALA A 17 43.02 -15.04 17.88
C ALA A 17 42.01 -15.09 16.72
N SER A 18 41.44 -16.27 16.42
CA SER A 18 40.35 -16.41 15.45
C SER A 18 38.96 -16.00 15.99
N SER A 19 38.80 -15.88 17.32
CA SER A 19 37.55 -15.43 17.95
C SER A 19 37.44 -13.89 18.04
N PHE A 20 38.54 -13.16 17.79
CA PHE A 20 38.55 -11.69 17.74
C PHE A 20 38.34 -11.10 16.34
N ALA A 21 38.21 -11.96 15.31
CA ALA A 21 37.85 -11.53 13.95
C ALA A 21 36.32 -11.50 13.69
N ALA A 22 35.50 -11.81 14.70
CA ALA A 22 34.04 -11.82 14.62
C ALA A 22 33.37 -11.10 15.80
N MET A 23 33.98 -10.01 16.27
CA MET A 23 33.28 -9.01 17.07
C MET A 23 33.49 -7.64 16.43
N PRO A 24 32.44 -6.96 15.93
CA PRO A 24 32.55 -5.53 15.69
C PRO A 24 32.60 -4.86 17.07
N GLN A 25 33.79 -4.74 17.64
CA GLN A 25 34.05 -3.74 18.66
C GLN A 25 34.12 -2.39 17.95
N MET A 26 32.96 -1.84 17.57
CA MET A 26 32.84 -0.42 17.24
C MET A 26 32.94 0.37 18.55
N PHE A 27 34.15 0.51 19.08
CA PHE A 27 34.48 1.73 19.83
C PHE A 27 34.75 2.81 18.79
N MET A 28 33.69 3.39 18.22
CA MET A 28 33.83 4.66 17.53
C MET A 28 34.23 5.71 18.57
N PRO A 29 35.23 6.57 18.31
CA PRO A 29 35.45 7.74 19.13
C PRO A 29 34.20 8.62 19.12
N VAL A 30 33.62 8.88 20.30
CA VAL A 30 32.48 9.79 20.47
C VAL A 30 33.00 11.22 20.41
N TYR A 31 32.87 11.87 19.26
CA TYR A 31 33.06 13.31 19.13
C TYR A 31 31.76 14.03 19.52
N ALA A 32 31.87 15.24 20.07
CA ALA A 32 30.71 16.12 20.18
C ALA A 32 30.31 16.54 18.76
N SER A 33 29.08 16.28 18.34
CA SER A 33 28.57 16.81 17.08
C SER A 33 27.89 18.15 17.33
N GLU A 34 27.88 18.97 16.29
CA GLU A 34 26.94 20.06 16.18
C GLU A 34 25.57 19.50 15.79
N ILE A 35 24.52 19.92 16.50
CA ILE A 35 23.16 19.41 16.37
C ILE A 35 22.23 20.52 15.87
N VAL A 36 22.43 21.74 16.38
CA VAL A 36 21.81 22.97 15.88
C VAL A 36 22.92 23.92 15.50
N CYS A 37 22.78 24.56 14.33
CA CYS A 37 23.65 25.61 13.83
C CYS A 37 22.77 26.62 13.09
N ASP A 38 22.27 27.61 13.82
CA ASP A 38 21.52 28.72 13.23
C ASP A 38 22.50 29.88 12.98
N THR A 39 22.64 30.26 11.71
CA THR A 39 23.56 31.30 11.26
C THR A 39 22.83 32.47 10.63
N PHE A 40 21.53 32.31 10.35
CA PHE A 40 20.67 33.36 9.80
C PHE A 40 21.11 33.88 8.43
N GLU A 41 22.01 33.19 7.73
CA GLU A 41 22.54 33.66 6.45
C GLU A 41 21.49 33.64 5.33
N VAL A 42 20.47 32.80 5.46
CA VAL A 42 19.37 32.69 4.49
C VAL A 42 18.01 32.80 5.17
N ASN A 43 17.69 31.87 6.07
CA ASN A 43 16.39 31.81 6.75
C ASN A 43 16.46 32.37 8.18
N TYR A 44 15.32 32.46 8.84
CA TYR A 44 15.24 32.84 10.26
C TYR A 44 15.55 31.66 11.20
N ASP A 45 15.80 30.46 10.66
CA ASP A 45 16.22 29.25 11.38
C ASP A 45 15.29 28.89 12.57
N GLY A 46 13.99 29.16 12.40
CA GLY A 46 12.95 28.93 13.40
C GLY A 46 12.92 29.93 14.54
N TRP A 47 13.62 31.07 14.45
CA TRP A 47 13.59 32.14 15.46
C TRP A 47 12.48 33.16 15.19
N HIS A 48 11.79 33.53 16.26
CA HIS A 48 10.66 34.45 16.22
C HIS A 48 10.55 35.28 17.51
N GLY A 49 9.65 36.28 17.53
CA GLY A 49 9.36 37.04 18.75
C GLY A 49 8.67 36.16 19.78
N ASN A 50 9.03 36.27 21.06
CA ASN A 50 8.42 35.47 22.13
C ASN A 50 7.08 36.06 22.64
N SER A 51 6.70 37.25 22.15
CA SER A 51 5.42 37.89 22.42
C SER A 51 4.96 38.66 21.18
N GLU A 52 3.66 38.93 21.11
CA GLU A 52 2.99 39.58 19.97
C GLU A 52 3.52 40.99 19.64
N ASN A 53 4.15 41.67 20.61
CA ASN A 53 4.73 43.00 20.40
C ASN A 53 6.13 42.94 19.81
N VAL A 54 6.90 41.88 20.06
CA VAL A 54 8.30 41.81 19.65
C VAL A 54 8.41 41.73 18.14
N THR A 55 9.37 42.44 17.58
CA THR A 55 9.74 42.33 16.17
C THR A 55 11.13 41.70 16.09
N VAL A 56 11.24 40.63 15.32
CA VAL A 56 12.51 39.95 15.03
C VAL A 56 12.79 40.09 13.54
N THR A 57 13.98 40.62 13.19
CA THR A 57 14.38 40.83 11.79
C THR A 57 15.80 40.38 11.54
N ALA A 58 16.03 39.73 10.41
CA ALA A 58 17.37 39.30 10.01
C ALA A 58 18.01 40.38 9.10
N GLU A 59 19.07 41.02 9.59
CA GLU A 59 19.70 42.18 8.95
C GLU A 59 21.13 41.88 8.48
N ASN A 60 21.43 42.21 7.22
CA ASN A 60 22.78 42.10 6.67
C ASN A 60 23.76 43.05 7.37
N LEU A 61 24.99 42.58 7.60
CA LEU A 61 26.07 43.32 8.26
C LEU A 61 25.78 43.70 9.72
N LYS A 62 24.77 43.09 10.33
CA LYS A 62 24.38 43.31 11.73
C LYS A 62 24.64 42.10 12.62
N GLY A 63 25.09 40.97 12.05
CA GLY A 63 25.54 39.80 12.78
C GLY A 63 27.01 39.85 13.18
N PHE A 64 27.48 38.77 13.79
CA PHE A 64 28.84 38.61 14.26
C PHE A 64 29.84 38.63 13.08
N ASN A 65 30.96 39.34 13.22
CA ASN A 65 31.92 39.56 12.12
C ASN A 65 31.33 40.19 10.84
N GLY A 66 30.17 40.85 10.93
CA GLY A 66 29.52 41.48 9.79
C GLY A 66 28.73 40.51 8.90
N SER A 67 28.36 39.34 9.40
CA SER A 67 27.34 38.44 8.82
C SER A 67 25.94 39.07 8.82
N ARG A 68 24.97 38.32 8.28
CA ARG A 68 23.55 38.54 8.59
C ARG A 68 23.28 38.04 10.02
N GLY A 69 22.58 38.83 10.82
CA GLY A 69 22.24 38.46 12.20
C GLY A 69 20.85 38.95 12.59
N MET A 70 20.35 38.48 13.73
CA MET A 70 19.00 38.77 14.18
C MET A 70 18.98 40.01 15.07
N THR A 71 18.13 40.99 14.73
CA THR A 71 17.80 42.15 15.57
C THR A 71 16.43 41.92 16.21
N VAL A 72 16.34 42.23 17.51
CA VAL A 72 15.12 42.15 18.33
C VAL A 72 14.74 43.55 18.80
N THR A 73 13.54 44.00 18.43
CA THR A 73 13.02 45.34 18.73
C THR A 73 11.59 45.29 19.29
N ASP A 74 11.05 46.47 19.64
CA ASP A 74 9.67 46.70 20.09
C ASP A 74 9.31 45.99 21.41
N ARG A 75 10.32 45.65 22.20
CA ARG A 75 10.18 45.04 23.53
C ARG A 75 9.46 46.00 24.48
N GLN A 76 8.42 45.52 25.16
CA GLN A 76 7.62 46.30 26.12
C GLN A 76 7.92 45.91 27.58
N SER A 77 8.59 44.78 27.79
CA SER A 77 8.94 44.23 29.09
C SER A 77 10.27 43.47 29.04
N ALA A 78 10.91 43.27 30.20
CA ALA A 78 12.14 42.49 30.29
C ALA A 78 11.95 41.02 29.88
N SER A 79 10.72 40.48 30.00
CA SER A 79 10.39 39.14 29.52
C SER A 79 10.26 39.05 27.99
N ASP A 80 10.13 40.18 27.29
CA ASP A 80 10.10 40.18 25.82
C ASP A 80 11.49 39.86 25.26
N GLY A 81 11.54 39.17 24.14
CA GLY A 81 12.77 38.69 23.52
C GLY A 81 12.50 37.81 22.31
N ALA A 82 13.49 36.99 21.94
CA ALA A 82 13.38 36.06 20.82
C ALA A 82 13.38 34.62 21.29
N SER A 83 12.62 33.76 20.60
CA SER A 83 12.49 32.34 20.92
C SER A 83 12.62 31.47 19.68
N SER A 84 13.03 30.21 19.88
CA SER A 84 13.01 29.19 18.84
C SER A 84 12.83 27.79 19.44
N SER A 85 11.86 27.05 18.89
CA SER A 85 11.63 25.65 19.24
C SER A 85 12.69 24.76 18.62
N LYS A 86 13.47 24.08 19.48
CA LYS A 86 14.52 23.11 19.10
C LYS A 86 14.15 21.67 19.43
N GLY A 87 12.85 21.40 19.60
CA GLY A 87 12.30 20.08 19.93
C GLY A 87 12.70 18.97 18.96
N LEU A 88 12.86 19.29 17.69
CA LEU A 88 13.32 18.36 16.65
C LEU A 88 14.74 17.83 16.90
N TYR A 89 15.61 18.67 17.46
CA TYR A 89 17.04 18.43 17.58
C TYR A 89 17.44 17.88 18.94
N LEU A 90 16.63 18.15 19.96
CA LEU A 90 16.95 17.92 21.36
C LEU A 90 16.11 16.78 21.93
N SER A 91 16.65 16.12 22.96
CA SER A 91 16.01 14.95 23.59
C SER A 91 16.39 14.86 25.06
N GLY A 92 15.46 14.35 25.85
CA GLY A 92 15.61 14.26 27.30
C GLY A 92 16.77 13.35 27.68
N GLY A 93 17.45 13.66 28.78
CA GLY A 93 18.51 12.81 29.33
C GLY A 93 19.84 12.89 28.59
N VAL A 94 19.92 13.67 27.51
CA VAL A 94 21.15 13.98 26.78
C VAL A 94 21.69 15.33 27.23
N LYS A 95 23.01 15.41 27.46
CA LYS A 95 23.66 16.68 27.82
C LYS A 95 24.06 17.42 26.54
N TYR A 96 23.59 18.65 26.44
CA TYR A 96 23.90 19.57 25.34
C TYR A 96 24.66 20.80 25.85
N THR A 97 25.47 21.42 25.00
CA THR A 97 26.08 22.72 25.23
C THR A 97 25.46 23.72 24.28
N TYR A 98 24.84 24.73 24.85
CA TYR A 98 24.19 25.83 24.16
C TYR A 98 25.18 27.00 24.09
N ASN A 99 25.31 27.61 22.93
CA ASN A 99 26.19 28.75 22.68
C ASN A 99 25.49 29.71 21.72
N MET A 100 25.61 31.01 21.97
CA MET A 100 25.23 32.04 21.01
C MET A 100 26.03 33.31 21.26
N LYS A 101 26.12 34.17 20.22
CA LYS A 101 26.67 35.52 20.31
C LYS A 101 25.54 36.51 20.57
N VAL A 102 25.76 37.46 21.49
CA VAL A 102 24.80 38.53 21.81
C VAL A 102 25.48 39.90 21.76
N TYR A 103 24.72 40.92 21.40
CA TYR A 103 25.17 42.30 21.27
C TYR A 103 24.05 43.28 21.65
N SER A 104 24.40 44.38 22.32
CA SER A 104 23.51 45.54 22.47
C SER A 104 24.32 46.83 22.38
N ASP A 105 23.65 47.93 22.00
CA ASP A 105 24.23 49.28 22.01
C ASP A 105 24.26 49.89 23.42
N THR A 106 23.67 49.21 24.41
CA THR A 106 23.73 49.53 25.84
C THR A 106 24.38 48.40 26.63
N ASP A 107 24.85 48.70 27.85
CA ASP A 107 25.26 47.65 28.79
C ASP A 107 24.02 46.86 29.20
N GLU A 108 24.00 45.56 28.92
CA GLU A 108 22.83 44.69 29.13
C GLU A 108 23.23 43.38 29.81
N THR A 109 22.37 42.90 30.72
CA THR A 109 22.41 41.51 31.19
C THR A 109 21.54 40.67 30.27
N PHE A 110 22.12 39.72 29.55
CA PHE A 110 21.39 38.76 28.73
C PHE A 110 21.08 37.50 29.51
N HIS A 111 19.90 36.92 29.27
CA HIS A 111 19.45 35.66 29.87
C HIS A 111 19.04 34.68 28.78
N LEU A 112 19.72 33.54 28.73
CA LEU A 112 19.35 32.42 27.87
C LEU A 112 18.59 31.39 28.69
N ASN A 113 17.34 31.17 28.32
CA ASN A 113 16.43 30.25 29.00
C ASN A 113 16.09 29.07 28.09
N LEU A 114 15.86 27.91 28.71
CA LEU A 114 15.32 26.72 28.07
C LEU A 114 14.04 26.32 28.79
N MET A 115 12.92 26.31 28.07
CA MET A 115 11.72 25.63 28.51
C MET A 115 11.71 24.19 27.99
N TYR A 116 11.25 23.25 28.82
CA TYR A 116 10.90 21.89 28.43
C TYR A 116 9.67 21.41 29.19
N LYS A 117 8.92 20.45 28.61
CA LYS A 117 7.74 19.83 29.22
C LYS A 117 7.97 18.38 29.61
N ASP A 118 7.30 17.92 30.66
CA ASP A 118 7.30 16.49 31.02
C ASP A 118 6.33 15.70 30.13
N LEU A 119 6.81 14.60 29.56
CA LEU A 119 6.07 13.77 28.59
C LEU A 119 4.74 13.20 29.12
N ASN A 120 4.61 13.02 30.44
CA ASN A 120 3.42 12.42 31.03
C ASN A 120 2.42 13.45 31.55
N THR A 121 2.90 14.60 32.02
CA THR A 121 2.05 15.61 32.69
C THR A 121 1.81 16.86 31.86
N ASP A 122 2.58 17.06 30.79
CA ASP A 122 2.60 18.30 29.98
C ASP A 122 2.98 19.56 30.81
N GLU A 123 3.54 19.37 32.01
CA GLU A 123 3.96 20.49 32.86
C GLU A 123 5.24 21.14 32.32
N GLU A 124 5.20 22.45 32.15
CA GLU A 124 6.34 23.26 31.70
C GLU A 124 7.34 23.52 32.83
N THR A 125 8.62 23.39 32.50
CA THR A 125 9.73 23.82 33.36
C THR A 125 10.63 24.75 32.57
N ILE A 126 10.89 25.94 33.12
CA ILE A 126 11.81 26.92 32.56
C ILE A 126 13.09 26.94 33.40
N VAL A 127 14.24 26.82 32.73
CA VAL A 127 15.57 26.88 33.35
C VAL A 127 16.38 27.98 32.69
N GLU A 128 16.92 28.89 33.49
CA GLU A 128 17.95 29.82 33.04
C GLU A 128 19.24 29.02 32.80
N LEU A 129 19.60 28.86 31.53
CA LEU A 129 20.83 28.17 31.12
C LEU A 129 22.03 29.04 31.48
N ALA A 130 22.03 30.30 31.07
CA ALA A 130 23.15 31.21 31.29
C ALA A 130 22.67 32.64 31.45
N SER A 131 23.47 33.43 32.16
CA SER A 131 23.31 34.88 32.27
C SER A 131 24.67 35.55 32.10
N VAL A 132 24.75 36.59 31.27
CA VAL A 132 26.00 37.31 31.00
C VAL A 132 25.79 38.82 30.90
N ASN A 133 26.68 39.59 31.51
CA ASN A 133 26.74 41.04 31.32
C ASN A 133 27.54 41.35 30.06
N ALA A 134 26.86 41.83 29.01
CA ALA A 134 27.47 42.30 27.78
C ALA A 134 27.68 43.82 27.85
N LYS A 135 28.84 44.29 27.40
CA LYS A 135 29.11 45.73 27.31
C LYS A 135 28.52 46.31 26.03
N ALA A 136 28.11 47.57 26.11
CA ALA A 136 27.66 48.35 24.98
C ALA A 136 28.67 48.28 23.82
N GLY A 137 28.22 47.87 22.64
CA GLY A 137 29.02 47.84 21.43
C GLY A 137 29.95 46.62 21.27
N GLU A 138 29.87 45.61 22.14
CA GLU A 138 30.73 44.43 22.10
C GLU A 138 29.92 43.12 21.94
N TRP A 139 30.27 42.31 20.93
CA TRP A 139 29.76 40.94 20.82
C TRP A 139 30.29 40.08 21.95
N THR A 140 29.38 39.43 22.68
CA THR A 140 29.67 38.63 23.87
C THR A 140 29.15 37.20 23.70
N ASP A 141 29.90 36.19 24.17
CA ASP A 141 29.43 34.81 24.22
C ASP A 141 28.52 34.59 25.42
N ILE A 142 27.38 33.93 25.21
CA ILE A 142 26.57 33.33 26.26
C ILE A 142 26.51 31.81 26.02
N SER A 143 26.91 31.02 27.02
CA SER A 143 27.03 29.57 26.86
C SER A 143 26.90 28.82 28.18
N GLU A 144 26.17 27.70 28.15
CA GLU A 144 26.11 26.74 29.25
C GLU A 144 25.81 25.32 28.73
N SER A 145 26.16 24.33 29.54
CA SER A 145 26.04 22.91 29.26
C SER A 145 24.98 22.27 30.16
N TYR A 146 23.79 22.00 29.63
CA TYR A 146 22.63 21.51 30.40
C TYR A 146 22.11 20.15 29.93
N LYS A 147 21.50 19.39 30.84
CA LYS A 147 20.89 18.09 30.58
C LYS A 147 19.48 18.07 31.14
N ALA A 148 18.48 18.21 30.27
CA ALA A 148 17.09 18.04 30.65
C ALA A 148 16.80 16.60 31.13
N PRO A 149 15.78 16.38 31.97
CA PRO A 149 15.39 15.03 32.40
C PRO A 149 15.04 14.10 31.21
N ALA A 150 15.22 12.79 31.36
CA ALA A 150 14.98 11.82 30.29
C ALA A 150 13.55 11.82 29.73
N ASN A 151 12.57 12.16 30.56
CA ASN A 151 11.14 12.11 30.25
C ASN A 151 10.60 13.48 29.81
N THR A 152 11.32 14.21 28.96
CA THR A 152 10.93 15.56 28.56
C THR A 152 10.92 15.78 27.05
N TYR A 153 10.01 16.64 26.61
CA TYR A 153 9.80 17.07 25.23
C TYR A 153 9.62 18.60 25.17
N GLU A 154 9.46 19.16 23.97
CA GLU A 154 9.22 20.60 23.75
C GLU A 154 10.33 21.53 24.27
N TYR A 155 11.44 21.58 23.56
CA TYR A 155 12.59 22.41 23.93
C TYR A 155 12.49 23.80 23.29
N LEU A 156 12.11 24.82 24.05
CA LEU A 156 12.05 26.20 23.58
C LEU A 156 13.23 27.01 24.15
N LEU A 157 14.13 27.46 23.28
CA LEU A 157 15.15 28.43 23.66
C LEU A 157 14.57 29.84 23.61
N THR A 158 14.87 30.65 24.63
CA THR A 158 14.41 32.03 24.73
C THR A 158 15.54 32.93 25.22
N LEU A 159 15.82 34.01 24.48
CA LEU A 159 16.80 35.03 24.82
C LEU A 159 16.11 36.33 25.22
N THR A 160 16.42 36.85 26.40
CA THR A 160 15.88 38.12 26.94
C THR A 160 16.99 38.98 27.58
N THR A 161 16.66 40.20 27.98
CA THR A 161 17.54 41.05 28.81
C THR A 161 16.78 41.67 29.99
N ASP A 162 17.50 42.16 31.01
CA ASP A 162 16.92 42.87 32.18
C ASP A 162 16.18 44.18 31.85
N SER A 163 16.33 44.67 30.62
CA SER A 163 15.75 45.94 30.15
C SER A 163 14.76 45.69 29.00
N ILE A 164 14.31 46.78 28.37
CA ILE A 164 13.51 46.77 27.14
C ILE A 164 14.31 47.24 25.92
N ASN A 165 15.62 47.42 26.06
CA ASN A 165 16.46 47.89 24.97
C ASN A 165 16.54 46.82 23.87
N ASP A 166 16.68 47.31 22.64
CA ASP A 166 16.90 46.48 21.48
C ASP A 166 18.24 45.74 21.60
N PHE A 167 18.29 44.54 21.04
CA PHE A 167 19.51 43.74 21.02
C PHE A 167 19.63 42.93 19.74
N LYS A 168 20.82 42.36 19.54
CA LYS A 168 21.12 41.49 18.41
C LYS A 168 21.71 40.17 18.90
N PHE A 169 21.50 39.12 18.12
CA PHE A 169 22.12 37.82 18.36
C PHE A 169 22.47 37.11 17.06
N ASP A 170 23.43 36.18 17.15
CA ASP A 170 23.95 35.41 16.02
C ASP A 170 24.60 34.11 16.51
N GLU A 171 24.98 33.23 15.58
CA GLU A 171 25.81 32.03 15.81
C GLU A 171 25.23 31.10 16.89
N VAL A 172 23.95 30.75 16.79
CA VAL A 172 23.29 29.87 17.75
C VAL A 172 23.71 28.42 17.47
N ARG A 173 24.47 27.85 18.39
CA ARG A 173 25.01 26.49 18.28
C ARG A 173 24.59 25.65 19.47
N VAL A 174 24.06 24.46 19.18
CA VAL A 174 23.83 23.42 20.20
C VAL A 174 24.65 22.20 19.85
N THR A 175 25.56 21.81 20.75
CA THR A 175 26.45 20.65 20.56
C THR A 175 26.18 19.59 21.61
N GLY A 176 26.29 18.31 21.25
CA GLY A 176 26.00 17.21 22.16
C GLY A 176 26.75 15.94 21.83
N LYS A 177 26.77 15.00 22.77
CA LYS A 177 27.22 13.63 22.48
C LYS A 177 26.08 12.90 21.80
N VAL A 178 26.22 12.67 20.51
CA VAL A 178 25.30 11.81 19.76
C VAL A 178 25.53 10.37 20.23
N SER A 179 24.60 9.78 20.97
CA SER A 179 24.40 8.34 20.81
C SER A 179 23.96 8.14 19.37
N ALA A 180 24.50 7.16 18.65
CA ALA A 180 24.06 6.78 17.30
C ALA A 180 22.59 6.31 17.31
N SER A 181 21.70 7.25 17.57
CA SER A 181 20.25 7.15 17.70
C SER A 181 19.58 8.47 17.35
N ALA A 182 20.29 9.46 16.80
CA ALA A 182 19.74 10.04 15.59
C ALA A 182 19.72 8.86 14.62
N LYS A 183 18.58 8.15 14.56
CA LYS A 183 18.32 7.32 13.40
C LYS A 183 18.46 8.33 12.27
N ALA A 184 19.54 8.22 11.50
CA ALA A 184 19.45 8.53 10.08
C ALA A 184 18.08 8.00 9.65
N ALA A 185 17.28 8.84 8.97
CA ALA A 185 16.00 8.47 8.41
C ALA A 185 16.03 6.98 8.04
N PRO A 186 15.05 6.16 8.46
CA PRO A 186 15.12 4.70 8.25
C PRO A 186 15.74 4.43 6.90
N GLU A 187 16.94 3.84 6.85
CA GLU A 187 17.60 3.56 5.57
C GLU A 187 16.60 2.79 4.72
N GLY A 188 16.19 3.38 3.59
CA GLY A 188 15.14 2.83 2.74
C GLY A 188 14.38 3.92 2.01
N LYS A 189 14.08 3.65 0.74
CA LYS A 189 13.15 4.45 -0.06
C LYS A 189 11.73 4.36 0.55
N GLY A 190 10.95 5.44 0.51
CA GLY A 190 9.60 5.54 1.10
C GLY A 190 8.52 5.93 0.09
N LEU A 191 7.30 6.24 0.56
CA LEU A 191 6.17 6.58 -0.33
C LEU A 191 6.52 7.71 -1.33
N LYS A 192 7.23 8.75 -0.88
CA LYS A 192 7.68 9.85 -1.74
C LYS A 192 8.51 9.39 -2.94
N ASP A 193 9.28 8.31 -2.79
CA ASP A 193 10.16 7.78 -3.84
C ASP A 193 9.38 6.86 -4.79
N GLU A 194 8.48 6.04 -4.24
CA GLU A 194 7.59 5.17 -4.99
C GLU A 194 6.68 5.96 -5.94
N PHE A 195 6.11 7.06 -5.45
CA PHE A 195 5.20 7.92 -6.23
C PHE A 195 5.89 9.13 -6.88
N ALA A 196 7.22 9.23 -6.84
CA ALA A 196 7.99 10.40 -7.29
C ALA A 196 7.72 10.81 -8.76
N ASP A 197 7.46 9.84 -9.64
CA ASP A 197 7.16 10.09 -11.05
C ASP A 197 5.72 10.57 -11.27
N TYR A 198 4.85 10.47 -10.26
CA TYR A 198 3.43 10.77 -10.37
C TYR A 198 3.06 12.09 -9.69
N PHE A 199 3.32 12.21 -8.38
CA PHE A 199 2.90 13.34 -7.56
C PHE A 199 3.70 13.41 -6.25
N ARG A 200 3.60 14.54 -5.54
CA ARG A 200 4.06 14.61 -4.14
C ARG A 200 3.20 13.72 -3.25
N VAL A 201 3.80 13.13 -2.24
CA VAL A 201 3.08 12.46 -1.14
C VAL A 201 3.26 13.31 0.11
N GLY A 202 2.14 13.81 0.64
CA GLY A 202 2.13 14.79 1.71
C GLY A 202 1.59 14.29 3.04
N ASN A 203 1.90 15.03 4.10
CA ASN A 203 1.34 14.81 5.43
C ASN A 203 1.14 16.15 6.16
N ILE A 204 0.61 16.10 7.38
CA ILE A 204 0.29 17.26 8.21
C ILE A 204 1.15 17.29 9.46
N LEU A 205 1.64 18.48 9.80
CA LEU A 205 2.27 18.76 11.07
C LEU A 205 1.55 19.90 11.78
N ASN A 206 1.67 19.90 13.10
CA ASN A 206 1.26 20.97 14.00
C ASN A 206 2.38 21.23 15.01
N GLY A 207 2.20 22.25 15.85
CA GLY A 207 3.21 22.65 16.83
C GLY A 207 3.69 21.53 17.77
N GLY A 208 2.84 20.53 18.07
CA GLY A 208 3.20 19.37 18.89
C GLY A 208 3.84 18.23 18.11
N THR A 209 3.31 17.88 16.94
CA THR A 209 3.77 16.72 16.16
C THR A 209 5.13 16.94 15.50
N VAL A 210 5.48 18.17 15.12
CA VAL A 210 6.82 18.52 14.59
C VAL A 210 7.94 18.27 15.60
N GLN A 211 7.61 18.16 16.87
CA GLN A 211 8.57 17.92 17.96
C GLN A 211 8.76 16.43 18.27
N ASN A 212 7.94 15.56 17.69
CA ASN A 212 7.99 14.13 17.94
C ASN A 212 8.97 13.45 16.97
N SER A 213 10.07 12.91 17.51
CA SER A 213 11.14 12.29 16.70
C SER A 213 10.68 11.05 15.92
N ALA A 214 9.71 10.28 16.42
CA ALA A 214 9.18 9.13 15.70
C ALA A 214 8.29 9.57 14.53
N ILE A 215 7.46 10.60 14.73
CA ILE A 215 6.64 11.20 13.67
C ILE A 215 7.55 11.79 12.59
N THR A 216 8.47 12.68 12.97
CA THR A 216 9.34 13.37 12.00
C THR A 216 10.27 12.41 11.25
N ALA A 217 10.69 11.30 11.87
CA ALA A 217 11.41 10.24 11.15
C ALA A 217 10.55 9.57 10.05
N ASN A 218 9.26 9.33 10.31
CA ASN A 218 8.34 8.85 9.28
C ASN A 218 8.08 9.91 8.21
N ILE A 219 7.97 11.19 8.59
CA ILE A 219 7.84 12.31 7.65
C ILE A 219 9.01 12.35 6.67
N ILE A 220 10.26 12.35 7.17
CA ILE A 220 11.46 12.39 6.33
C ILE A 220 11.54 11.18 5.40
N LYS A 221 11.11 10.00 5.87
CA LYS A 221 11.12 8.77 5.08
C LYS A 221 10.10 8.81 3.94
N ASP A 222 8.84 9.09 4.26
CA ASP A 222 7.73 8.79 3.34
C ASP A 222 7.17 10.02 2.62
N PHE A 223 7.44 11.24 3.08
CA PHE A 223 6.70 12.41 2.61
C PHE A 223 7.64 13.52 2.10
N ASN A 224 7.21 14.17 1.02
CA ASN A 224 7.90 15.31 0.38
C ASN A 224 6.98 16.54 0.20
N SER A 225 5.86 16.55 0.93
CA SER A 225 4.98 17.69 1.10
C SER A 225 4.51 17.76 2.56
N ILE A 226 4.47 18.97 3.14
CA ILE A 226 3.89 19.22 4.46
C ILE A 226 2.90 20.36 4.38
N GLU A 227 1.86 20.26 5.20
CA GLU A 227 0.94 21.35 5.46
C GLU A 227 0.77 21.51 6.97
N CYS A 228 0.55 22.76 7.40
CA CYS A 228 0.28 23.07 8.79
C CYS A 228 -1.19 22.82 9.11
N GLU A 229 -1.49 22.04 10.15
CA GLU A 229 -2.88 21.76 10.55
C GLU A 229 -3.64 23.04 10.92
N ASN A 230 -2.96 23.99 11.59
CA ASN A 230 -3.57 25.23 12.06
C ASN A 230 -2.68 26.47 11.98
N GLU A 231 -1.36 26.29 11.94
CA GLU A 231 -0.37 27.31 12.21
C GLU A 231 -0.28 28.39 11.12
N THR A 232 -0.86 28.14 9.94
CA THR A 232 -0.94 29.10 8.81
C THR A 232 -2.35 29.62 8.54
N LYS A 233 -3.32 29.31 9.42
CA LYS A 233 -4.69 29.84 9.33
C LYS A 233 -4.77 31.31 9.79
N PRO A 234 -5.83 32.06 9.43
CA PRO A 234 -5.91 33.49 9.73
C PRO A 234 -5.89 33.84 11.23
N ASP A 235 -6.50 33.03 12.10
CA ASP A 235 -6.45 33.26 13.55
C ASP A 235 -5.06 33.05 14.17
N ALA A 236 -4.24 32.19 13.56
CA ALA A 236 -2.87 31.90 13.96
C ALA A 236 -1.88 32.95 13.44
N THR A 237 -2.22 33.65 12.36
CA THR A 237 -1.28 34.49 11.61
C THR A 237 -1.58 35.99 11.69
N ILE A 238 -2.82 36.43 11.89
CA ILE A 238 -3.12 37.87 12.00
C ILE A 238 -2.67 38.43 13.35
N ASN A 239 -1.72 39.37 13.33
CA ASN A 239 -1.26 40.08 14.51
C ASN A 239 -2.00 41.42 14.69
N PHE A 240 -3.15 41.37 15.35
CA PHE A 240 -4.00 42.55 15.58
C PHE A 240 -3.32 43.66 16.38
N SER A 241 -2.33 43.36 17.22
CA SER A 241 -1.62 44.38 18.00
C SER A 241 -0.83 45.36 17.12
N LYS A 242 -0.49 44.93 15.89
CA LYS A 242 0.30 45.69 14.91
C LYS A 242 -0.50 46.14 13.69
N CYS A 243 -1.79 45.79 13.58
CA CYS A 243 -2.65 46.25 12.49
C CYS A 243 -2.93 47.75 12.58
N GLN A 244 -2.88 48.47 11.45
CA GLN A 244 -3.17 49.91 11.38
C GLN A 244 -4.09 50.25 10.20
N GLY A 245 -5.32 50.67 10.51
CA GLY A 245 -6.32 50.97 9.48
C GLY A 245 -6.70 49.75 8.65
N ASN A 246 -6.25 49.70 7.40
CA ASN A 246 -6.44 48.56 6.50
C ASN A 246 -5.15 47.72 6.31
N GLU A 247 -4.04 48.14 6.91
CA GLU A 247 -2.78 47.39 6.90
C GLU A 247 -2.86 46.27 7.93
N ILE A 248 -2.76 45.03 7.46
CA ILE A 248 -2.88 43.82 8.26
C ILE A 248 -1.50 43.25 8.56
N ALA A 249 -1.07 43.37 9.81
CA ALA A 249 0.18 42.74 10.25
C ALA A 249 -0.01 41.22 10.40
N VAL A 250 1.00 40.46 10.02
CA VAL A 250 1.02 38.99 10.13
C VAL A 250 2.20 38.48 10.95
N SER A 251 2.09 37.27 11.47
CA SER A 251 3.13 36.54 12.20
C SER A 251 3.19 35.09 11.73
N LEU A 252 4.40 34.54 11.61
CA LEU A 252 4.66 33.14 11.29
C LEU A 252 5.16 32.35 12.50
N ASP A 253 5.11 32.94 13.69
CA ASP A 253 5.75 32.40 14.90
C ASP A 253 5.27 30.97 15.18
N ARG A 254 3.97 30.72 15.02
CA ARG A 254 3.35 29.41 15.22
C ARG A 254 3.80 28.37 14.19
N ALA A 255 4.11 28.78 12.96
CA ALA A 255 4.53 27.90 11.87
C ALA A 255 6.06 27.76 11.75
N SER A 256 6.82 28.60 12.46
CA SER A 256 8.27 28.74 12.32
C SER A 256 9.04 27.42 12.43
N ALA A 257 8.70 26.57 13.41
CA ALA A 257 9.33 25.27 13.60
C ALA A 257 9.04 24.29 12.45
N ILE A 258 7.85 24.34 11.86
CA ILE A 258 7.45 23.49 10.74
C ILE A 258 8.13 23.97 9.45
N MET A 259 8.14 25.28 9.20
CA MET A 259 8.85 25.86 8.05
C MET A 259 10.35 25.58 8.10
N ASP A 260 10.98 25.74 9.27
CA ASP A 260 12.40 25.38 9.49
C ASP A 260 12.66 23.89 9.24
N PHE A 261 11.77 23.01 9.73
CA PHE A 261 11.84 21.58 9.45
C PHE A 261 11.76 21.27 7.95
N CYS A 262 10.83 21.90 7.23
CA CYS A 262 10.66 21.70 5.79
C CYS A 262 11.90 22.13 5.01
N VAL A 263 12.42 23.34 5.28
CA VAL A 263 13.63 23.87 4.65
C VAL A 263 14.82 22.94 4.88
N LYS A 264 15.06 22.54 6.14
CA LYS A 264 16.23 21.70 6.49
C LYS A 264 16.21 20.31 5.88
N ASN A 265 15.04 19.80 5.53
CA ASN A 265 14.87 18.46 4.97
C ASN A 265 14.49 18.46 3.48
N GLY A 266 14.46 19.62 2.82
CA GLY A 266 14.09 19.73 1.40
C GLY A 266 12.65 19.29 1.12
N ILE A 267 11.74 19.51 2.06
CA ILE A 267 10.34 19.11 1.96
C ILE A 267 9.52 20.31 1.49
N GLY A 268 8.72 20.13 0.43
CA GLY A 268 7.82 21.18 -0.06
C GLY A 268 6.69 21.47 0.93
N MET A 269 6.14 22.68 0.89
CA MET A 269 5.05 23.09 1.79
C MET A 269 3.83 23.59 1.02
N ARG A 270 2.64 23.13 1.44
CA ARG A 270 1.36 23.74 1.07
C ARG A 270 0.99 24.78 2.12
N GLY A 271 0.66 26.00 1.68
CA GLY A 271 0.09 27.01 2.56
C GLY A 271 -1.41 26.78 2.77
N HIS A 272 -1.85 26.75 4.03
CA HIS A 272 -3.25 26.54 4.38
C HIS A 272 -3.68 27.41 5.56
N THR A 273 -4.55 28.40 5.40
CA THR A 273 -5.23 28.89 4.19
C THR A 273 -5.45 30.40 4.33
N LEU A 274 -5.56 31.14 3.22
CA LEU A 274 -5.68 32.61 3.27
C LEU A 274 -7.11 33.09 3.57
N VAL A 275 -8.12 32.46 2.97
CA VAL A 275 -9.52 32.87 3.09
C VAL A 275 -10.36 31.68 3.51
N TRP A 276 -10.84 31.71 4.75
CA TRP A 276 -11.77 30.71 5.27
C TRP A 276 -12.88 31.35 6.10
N HIS A 277 -14.03 30.70 6.15
CA HIS A 277 -15.15 31.15 6.95
C HIS A 277 -14.97 30.78 8.43
N SER A 278 -14.22 29.71 8.72
CA SER A 278 -13.83 29.27 10.06
C SER A 278 -12.42 29.78 10.40
N GLN A 279 -12.04 29.68 11.69
CA GLN A 279 -10.72 30.06 12.23
C GLN A 279 -10.18 31.39 11.69
N THR A 280 -11.10 32.33 11.48
CA THR A 280 -10.81 33.71 11.08
C THR A 280 -11.48 34.62 12.11
N PRO A 281 -10.74 35.45 12.85
CA PRO A 281 -11.31 36.22 13.96
C PRO A 281 -12.39 37.20 13.49
N GLY A 282 -13.56 37.20 14.13
CA GLY A 282 -14.70 38.05 13.76
C GLY A 282 -14.34 39.54 13.64
N ARG A 283 -13.54 40.07 14.57
CA ARG A 283 -12.99 41.43 14.52
C ARG A 283 -12.28 41.81 13.21
N PHE A 284 -11.74 40.86 12.46
CA PHE A 284 -11.13 41.13 11.14
C PHE A 284 -12.13 41.80 10.18
N PHE A 285 -13.41 41.46 10.31
CA PHE A 285 -14.51 41.96 9.48
C PHE A 285 -15.20 43.20 10.02
N LYS A 286 -14.70 43.74 11.13
CA LYS A 286 -15.35 44.83 11.86
C LYS A 286 -14.51 46.10 11.87
N THR A 287 -15.19 47.24 12.02
CA THR A 287 -14.54 48.53 12.22
C THR A 287 -13.62 48.48 13.44
N ASP A 288 -12.45 49.11 13.34
CA ASP A 288 -11.46 49.22 14.42
C ASP A 288 -10.94 47.89 14.99
N PHE A 289 -11.08 46.79 14.24
CA PHE A 289 -10.71 45.44 14.70
C PHE A 289 -11.32 45.09 16.07
N ASN A 290 -12.58 45.47 16.26
CA ASN A 290 -13.34 45.23 17.48
C ASN A 290 -14.48 44.25 17.20
N ASP A 291 -14.59 43.17 17.98
CA ASP A 291 -15.65 42.16 17.82
C ASP A 291 -17.07 42.75 17.95
N TYR A 292 -17.22 43.84 18.69
CA TYR A 292 -18.48 44.58 18.84
C TYR A 292 -18.66 45.72 17.82
N GLY A 293 -17.70 45.90 16.92
CA GLY A 293 -17.73 46.89 15.85
C GLY A 293 -18.80 46.61 14.80
N GLN A 294 -19.03 47.58 13.93
CA GLN A 294 -19.91 47.40 12.77
C GLN A 294 -19.17 46.60 11.70
N TRP A 295 -19.91 45.87 10.85
CA TRP A 295 -19.32 45.26 9.66
C TRP A 295 -18.72 46.34 8.76
N VAL A 296 -17.53 46.07 8.21
CA VAL A 296 -16.95 46.98 7.23
C VAL A 296 -17.61 46.82 5.86
N ASP A 297 -17.40 47.79 4.97
CA ASP A 297 -17.85 47.69 3.58
C ASP A 297 -16.91 46.84 2.72
N LYS A 298 -17.36 46.51 1.49
CA LYS A 298 -16.59 45.70 0.54
C LYS A 298 -15.24 46.32 0.17
N ASN A 299 -15.15 47.64 0.10
CA ASN A 299 -13.90 48.33 -0.29
C ASN A 299 -12.85 48.20 0.82
N THR A 300 -13.28 48.37 2.07
CA THR A 300 -12.43 48.17 3.24
C THR A 300 -11.97 46.72 3.33
N MET A 301 -12.89 45.77 3.12
CA MET A 301 -12.53 44.34 3.16
C MET A 301 -11.62 43.93 2.02
N ASN A 302 -11.81 44.47 0.81
CA ASN A 302 -10.90 44.28 -0.31
C ASN A 302 -9.48 44.75 0.04
N ALA A 303 -9.33 45.93 0.67
CA ALA A 303 -8.02 46.44 1.08
C ALA A 303 -7.37 45.60 2.18
N ARG A 304 -8.16 45.13 3.16
CA ARG A 304 -7.66 44.25 4.23
C ARG A 304 -7.25 42.88 3.71
N MET A 305 -8.05 42.29 2.82
CA MET A 305 -7.74 41.00 2.19
C MET A 305 -6.48 41.09 1.32
N GLU A 306 -6.34 42.16 0.53
CA GLU A 306 -5.13 42.41 -0.25
C GLU A 306 -3.89 42.54 0.65
N SER A 307 -3.98 43.37 1.70
CA SER A 307 -2.88 43.56 2.66
C SER A 307 -2.52 42.26 3.38
N TYR A 308 -3.50 41.48 3.84
CA TYR A 308 -3.25 40.20 4.50
C TYR A 308 -2.55 39.20 3.56
N ILE A 309 -3.07 39.00 2.35
CA ILE A 309 -2.48 38.07 1.37
C ILE A 309 -1.07 38.49 1.00
N LYS A 310 -0.87 39.77 0.68
CA LYS A 310 0.45 40.36 0.38
C LYS A 310 1.43 40.13 1.52
N ASN A 311 1.02 40.42 2.75
CA ASN A 311 1.91 40.34 3.91
C ASN A 311 2.20 38.90 4.31
N MET A 312 1.27 37.96 4.12
CA MET A 312 1.54 36.53 4.31
C MET A 312 2.63 36.04 3.35
N PHE A 313 2.48 36.27 2.04
CA PHE A 313 3.51 35.87 1.08
C PHE A 313 4.84 36.60 1.32
N GLY A 314 4.81 37.91 1.60
CA GLY A 314 6.02 38.68 1.90
C GLY A 314 6.71 38.24 3.18
N ALA A 315 5.97 37.83 4.22
CA ALA A 315 6.55 37.27 5.44
C ALA A 315 7.23 35.92 5.17
N ILE A 316 6.59 35.03 4.38
CA ILE A 316 7.19 33.73 4.05
C ILE A 316 8.45 33.93 3.21
N GLU A 317 8.40 34.75 2.14
CA GLU A 317 9.53 35.03 1.27
C GLU A 317 10.70 35.67 2.05
N SER A 318 10.43 36.56 3.00
CA SER A 318 11.48 37.23 3.76
C SER A 318 12.11 36.38 4.86
N GLN A 319 11.32 35.53 5.53
CA GLN A 319 11.78 34.72 6.66
C GLN A 319 12.29 33.34 6.25
N TYR A 320 11.71 32.76 5.21
CA TYR A 320 12.02 31.42 4.69
C TYR A 320 12.14 31.42 3.15
N PRO A 321 13.06 32.19 2.55
CA PRO A 321 13.23 32.25 1.09
C PRO A 321 13.59 30.91 0.44
N ASP A 322 14.17 29.96 1.18
CA ASP A 322 14.49 28.61 0.68
C ASP A 322 13.30 27.64 0.77
N LEU A 323 12.18 28.04 1.38
CA LEU A 323 11.01 27.20 1.49
C LEU A 323 10.39 27.01 0.11
N ASP A 324 10.27 25.77 -0.31
CA ASP A 324 9.52 25.36 -1.49
C ASP A 324 8.00 25.45 -1.21
N LEU A 325 7.48 26.67 -1.18
CA LEU A 325 6.06 26.98 -1.05
C LEU A 325 5.36 26.70 -2.39
N TYR A 326 5.21 25.42 -2.73
CA TYR A 326 4.77 24.98 -4.06
C TYR A 326 3.27 25.15 -4.31
N ALA A 327 2.45 25.27 -3.26
CA ALA A 327 1.01 25.46 -3.38
C ALA A 327 0.42 26.28 -2.23
N TYR A 328 -0.72 26.93 -2.47
CA TYR A 328 -1.49 27.60 -1.41
C TYR A 328 -3.00 27.43 -1.62
N ASP A 329 -3.70 27.04 -0.56
CA ASP A 329 -5.16 27.08 -0.50
C ASP A 329 -5.59 28.54 -0.32
N VAL A 330 -5.90 29.22 -1.42
CA VAL A 330 -6.26 30.65 -1.43
C VAL A 330 -7.62 30.86 -0.78
N CYS A 331 -8.58 30.00 -1.11
CA CYS A 331 -9.93 30.00 -0.55
C CYS A 331 -10.32 28.59 -0.14
N ASN A 332 -10.78 28.45 1.10
CA ASN A 332 -11.19 27.18 1.68
C ASN A 332 -12.70 27.17 1.93
N GLU A 333 -13.36 26.08 1.52
CA GLU A 333 -14.74 25.73 1.88
C GLU A 333 -15.76 26.86 1.67
N CYS A 334 -15.71 27.56 0.54
CA CYS A 334 -16.61 28.68 0.28
C CYS A 334 -17.98 28.22 -0.24
N VAL A 335 -18.10 26.98 -0.74
CA VAL A 335 -19.35 26.40 -1.22
C VAL A 335 -20.07 25.67 -0.08
N SER A 336 -21.36 25.92 0.04
CA SER A 336 -22.23 25.35 1.06
C SER A 336 -22.66 23.91 0.76
N ASP A 337 -22.76 23.09 1.80
CA ASP A 337 -23.37 21.76 1.76
C ASP A 337 -24.91 21.77 1.61
N ASP A 338 -25.57 22.93 1.74
CA ASP A 338 -27.02 23.02 1.53
C ASP A 338 -27.35 23.12 0.03
N TYR A 339 -28.09 22.13 -0.47
CA TYR A 339 -28.63 22.11 -1.82
C TYR A 339 -29.34 23.42 -2.21
N ASN A 340 -30.11 24.03 -1.30
CA ASN A 340 -30.81 25.27 -1.62
C ASN A 340 -29.85 26.43 -1.89
N ARG A 341 -28.67 26.45 -1.25
CA ARG A 341 -27.63 27.47 -1.44
C ARG A 341 -26.90 27.26 -2.76
N THR A 342 -26.53 26.02 -3.09
CA THR A 342 -25.92 25.70 -4.39
C THR A 342 -26.88 25.95 -5.55
N ALA A 343 -28.17 25.62 -5.41
CA ALA A 343 -29.18 25.84 -6.45
C ALA A 343 -29.60 27.30 -6.63
N ASN A 344 -29.67 28.11 -5.55
CA ASN A 344 -30.31 29.43 -5.60
C ASN A 344 -29.43 30.62 -5.16
N ALA A 345 -28.24 30.37 -4.60
CA ALA A 345 -27.36 31.40 -4.06
C ALA A 345 -25.91 31.27 -4.57
N GLY A 346 -25.70 30.60 -5.71
CA GLY A 346 -24.38 30.42 -6.31
C GLY A 346 -23.39 29.69 -5.39
N GLY A 347 -23.91 28.83 -4.49
CA GLY A 347 -23.09 28.09 -3.53
C GLY A 347 -22.72 28.85 -2.26
N ALA A 348 -23.00 30.15 -2.14
CA ALA A 348 -22.57 30.94 -0.99
C ALA A 348 -23.12 30.37 0.33
N ARG A 349 -22.26 30.25 1.35
CA ARG A 349 -22.68 29.94 2.73
C ARG A 349 -23.65 31.00 3.27
N GLU A 350 -24.36 30.69 4.36
CA GLU A 350 -25.17 31.71 5.03
C GLU A 350 -24.29 32.86 5.57
N ALA A 351 -24.78 34.10 5.46
CA ALA A 351 -24.12 35.26 6.07
C ALA A 351 -24.14 35.16 7.60
N GLY A 352 -23.00 35.39 8.25
CA GLY A 352 -22.87 35.39 9.70
C GLY A 352 -21.40 35.36 10.11
N ASP A 353 -21.11 34.96 11.34
CA ASP A 353 -19.74 34.87 11.87
C ASP A 353 -19.53 33.52 12.54
N SER A 354 -18.70 32.64 11.95
CA SER A 354 -18.47 31.30 12.53
C SER A 354 -17.75 31.34 13.88
N SER A 355 -17.09 32.44 14.24
CA SER A 355 -16.49 32.59 15.56
C SER A 355 -17.52 32.88 16.67
N VAL A 356 -18.76 33.25 16.29
CA VAL A 356 -19.84 33.52 17.23
C VAL A 356 -20.58 32.23 17.57
N GLN A 357 -20.76 31.98 18.88
CA GLN A 357 -21.49 30.84 19.38
C GLN A 357 -22.89 30.72 18.74
N GLY A 358 -23.20 29.55 18.17
CA GLY A 358 -24.47 29.28 17.50
C GLY A 358 -24.53 29.70 16.03
N GLN A 359 -23.43 30.21 15.46
CA GLN A 359 -23.32 30.57 14.05
C GLN A 359 -22.28 29.74 13.27
N GLY A 360 -21.93 28.56 13.78
CA GLY A 360 -21.00 27.65 13.09
C GLY A 360 -21.45 27.35 11.65
N GLY A 361 -20.49 27.37 10.72
CA GLY A 361 -20.72 27.14 9.29
C GLY A 361 -21.19 28.36 8.49
N LYS A 362 -21.44 29.51 9.14
CA LYS A 362 -21.75 30.79 8.49
C LYS A 362 -20.49 31.54 8.08
N SER A 363 -20.59 32.42 7.09
CA SER A 363 -19.45 33.13 6.53
C SER A 363 -19.49 34.64 6.74
N ALA A 364 -18.46 35.15 7.41
CA ALA A 364 -18.23 36.59 7.61
C ALA A 364 -17.86 37.29 6.30
N TRP A 365 -17.23 36.56 5.38
CA TRP A 365 -17.03 36.99 4.01
C TRP A 365 -18.38 37.19 3.32
N VAL A 366 -19.30 36.22 3.36
CA VAL A 366 -20.65 36.40 2.77
C VAL A 366 -21.43 37.50 3.50
N GLN A 367 -21.22 37.72 4.79
CA GLN A 367 -21.85 38.83 5.52
C GLN A 367 -21.41 40.21 5.01
N VAL A 368 -20.18 40.37 4.54
CA VAL A 368 -19.67 41.62 3.95
C VAL A 368 -20.01 41.74 2.46
N TYR A 369 -19.84 40.65 1.70
CA TYR A 369 -19.98 40.65 0.24
C TYR A 369 -21.40 40.36 -0.25
N GLY A 370 -22.20 39.65 0.52
CA GLY A 370 -23.54 39.16 0.16
C GLY A 370 -23.55 37.83 -0.60
N ASP A 371 -22.43 37.45 -1.21
CA ASP A 371 -22.24 36.26 -2.05
C ASP A 371 -20.76 35.83 -2.06
N ASN A 372 -20.40 34.88 -2.95
CA ASN A 372 -19.03 34.38 -3.12
C ASN A 372 -18.12 35.25 -4.02
N SER A 373 -18.50 36.50 -4.34
CA SER A 373 -17.66 37.38 -5.19
C SER A 373 -16.27 37.69 -4.62
N PHE A 374 -16.08 37.51 -3.32
CA PHE A 374 -14.77 37.65 -2.67
C PHE A 374 -13.76 36.58 -3.10
N VAL A 375 -14.22 35.39 -3.53
CA VAL A 375 -13.33 34.28 -3.94
C VAL A 375 -12.46 34.72 -5.11
N ARG A 376 -13.08 35.24 -6.18
CA ARG A 376 -12.33 35.77 -7.34
C ARG A 376 -11.34 36.85 -6.92
N GLN A 377 -11.73 37.74 -6.01
CA GLN A 377 -10.87 38.84 -5.57
C GLN A 377 -9.67 38.33 -4.76
N ALA A 378 -9.84 37.30 -3.93
CA ALA A 378 -8.74 36.64 -3.23
C ALA A 378 -7.73 36.03 -4.20
N PHE A 379 -8.19 35.34 -5.25
CA PHE A 379 -7.29 34.80 -6.29
C PHE A 379 -6.60 35.87 -7.12
N VAL A 380 -7.25 37.02 -7.39
CA VAL A 380 -6.57 38.16 -8.04
C VAL A 380 -5.38 38.63 -7.19
N TYR A 381 -5.57 38.81 -5.88
CA TYR A 381 -4.47 39.23 -5.00
C TYR A 381 -3.43 38.13 -4.82
N ALA A 382 -3.84 36.87 -4.67
CA ALA A 382 -2.89 35.77 -4.54
C ALA A 382 -2.03 35.63 -5.81
N ARG A 383 -2.62 35.76 -7.01
CA ARG A 383 -1.87 35.71 -8.27
C ARG A 383 -0.88 36.87 -8.42
N GLU A 384 -1.16 38.02 -7.80
CA GLU A 384 -0.26 39.18 -7.80
C GLU A 384 0.94 39.00 -6.86
N TYR A 385 0.74 38.38 -5.69
CA TYR A 385 1.73 38.37 -4.62
C TYR A 385 2.37 37.00 -4.33
N ALA A 386 1.80 35.89 -4.81
CA ALA A 386 2.37 34.57 -4.59
C ALA A 386 3.75 34.45 -5.26
N PRO A 387 4.72 33.76 -4.62
CA PRO A 387 6.03 33.56 -5.20
C PRO A 387 5.94 32.69 -6.45
N LYS A 388 6.93 32.86 -7.34
CA LYS A 388 7.00 32.05 -8.56
C LYS A 388 7.12 30.57 -8.19
N GLY A 389 6.28 29.73 -8.79
CA GLY A 389 6.23 28.29 -8.52
C GLY A 389 5.24 27.91 -7.41
N CYS A 390 4.52 28.87 -6.84
CA CYS A 390 3.40 28.62 -5.93
C CYS A 390 2.08 28.54 -6.72
N ASP A 391 1.53 27.33 -6.80
CA ASP A 391 0.25 27.06 -7.45
C ASP A 391 -0.93 27.40 -6.53
N LEU A 392 -1.96 28.03 -7.09
CA LEU A 392 -3.09 28.58 -6.35
C LEU A 392 -4.31 27.66 -6.41
N TYR A 393 -4.74 27.19 -5.25
CA TYR A 393 -5.82 26.20 -5.12
C TYR A 393 -7.08 26.77 -4.48
N TYR A 394 -8.23 26.29 -4.97
CA TYR A 394 -9.49 26.31 -4.23
C TYR A 394 -9.68 24.96 -3.54
N ASN A 395 -9.86 24.93 -2.22
CA ASN A 395 -9.92 23.70 -1.43
C ASN A 395 -11.30 23.52 -0.76
N ASP A 396 -11.88 22.32 -0.76
CA ASP A 396 -13.20 22.03 -0.15
C ASP A 396 -13.40 20.55 0.19
N TYR A 397 -14.30 20.25 1.13
CA TYR A 397 -14.78 18.89 1.47
C TYR A 397 -16.13 18.55 0.83
N ASN A 398 -16.58 17.30 0.96
CA ASN A 398 -17.78 16.79 0.29
C ASN A 398 -17.77 17.13 -1.21
N GLU A 399 -16.58 17.26 -1.76
CA GLU A 399 -16.26 17.69 -3.11
C GLU A 399 -16.70 16.66 -4.15
N TYR A 400 -17.11 15.48 -3.69
CA TYR A 400 -17.71 14.41 -4.47
C TYR A 400 -19.25 14.37 -4.41
N TRP A 401 -19.87 15.22 -3.59
CA TRP A 401 -21.32 15.31 -3.50
C TRP A 401 -21.88 16.10 -4.69
N ASP A 402 -22.68 15.44 -5.53
CA ASP A 402 -23.21 15.93 -6.81
C ASP A 402 -23.46 17.45 -6.93
N HIS A 403 -24.34 18.04 -6.10
CA HIS A 403 -24.70 19.45 -6.20
C HIS A 403 -23.59 20.39 -5.72
N LYS A 404 -22.78 19.96 -4.74
CA LYS A 404 -21.64 20.73 -4.23
C LYS A 404 -20.50 20.66 -5.24
N ARG A 405 -20.18 19.46 -5.72
CA ARG A 405 -19.20 19.19 -6.78
C ARG A 405 -19.44 20.03 -8.02
N ASP A 406 -20.67 20.05 -8.51
CA ASP A 406 -21.01 20.79 -9.73
C ASP A 406 -20.91 22.31 -9.52
N CYS A 407 -21.21 22.80 -8.31
CA CYS A 407 -21.02 24.19 -7.95
C CYS A 407 -19.53 24.57 -7.87
N ILE A 408 -18.71 23.73 -7.24
CA ILE A 408 -17.24 23.88 -7.17
C ILE A 408 -16.65 23.87 -8.58
N TYR A 409 -17.01 22.88 -9.42
CA TYR A 409 -16.53 22.75 -10.79
C TYR A 409 -16.76 24.03 -11.60
N ASN A 410 -17.99 24.57 -11.56
CA ASN A 410 -18.32 25.77 -12.34
C ASN A 410 -17.56 27.02 -11.86
N MET A 411 -17.40 27.17 -10.54
CA MET A 411 -16.62 28.27 -9.97
C MET A 411 -15.13 28.16 -10.33
N CYS A 412 -14.53 26.99 -10.12
CA CYS A 412 -13.10 26.78 -10.38
C CYS A 412 -12.78 26.88 -11.88
N LYS A 413 -13.67 26.38 -12.75
CA LYS A 413 -13.53 26.54 -14.20
C LYS A 413 -13.50 28.01 -14.61
N SER A 414 -14.39 28.84 -14.04
CA SER A 414 -14.37 30.28 -14.32
C SER A 414 -13.06 30.93 -13.89
N LEU A 415 -12.52 30.57 -12.72
CA LEU A 415 -11.25 31.12 -12.22
C LEU A 415 -10.05 30.64 -13.07
N TYR A 416 -10.06 29.38 -13.50
CA TYR A 416 -9.04 28.81 -14.38
C TYR A 416 -9.06 29.47 -15.77
N ASP A 417 -10.23 29.64 -16.37
CA ASP A 417 -10.39 30.30 -17.67
C ASP A 417 -9.92 31.78 -17.64
N GLU A 418 -9.92 32.41 -16.46
CA GLU A 418 -9.37 33.75 -16.21
C GLU A 418 -7.85 33.76 -15.90
N GLY A 419 -7.21 32.60 -15.77
CA GLY A 419 -5.79 32.47 -15.42
C GLY A 419 -5.48 32.77 -13.94
N LEU A 420 -6.48 32.67 -13.07
CA LEU A 420 -6.37 33.03 -11.65
C LEU A 420 -6.12 31.82 -10.74
N LEU A 421 -6.56 30.63 -11.14
CA LEU A 421 -6.48 29.38 -10.37
C LEU A 421 -5.64 28.35 -11.13
N ASP A 422 -4.83 27.59 -10.41
CA ASP A 422 -4.00 26.51 -10.98
C ASP A 422 -4.59 25.13 -10.71
N GLY A 423 -5.35 24.96 -9.62
CA GLY A 423 -6.00 23.67 -9.35
C GLY A 423 -7.12 23.66 -8.31
N VAL A 424 -7.73 22.48 -8.17
CA VAL A 424 -8.77 22.17 -7.17
C VAL A 424 -8.19 21.24 -6.10
N GLY A 425 -8.31 21.64 -4.84
CA GLY A 425 -7.99 20.85 -3.67
C GLY A 425 -9.20 20.02 -3.26
N MET A 426 -9.02 18.70 -3.26
CA MET A 426 -10.00 17.73 -2.76
C MET A 426 -9.61 17.34 -1.33
N GLN A 427 -10.30 17.88 -0.32
CA GLN A 427 -9.97 17.57 1.09
C GLN A 427 -10.02 16.08 1.36
N SER A 428 -11.03 15.37 0.85
CA SER A 428 -11.07 13.90 0.88
C SER A 428 -11.23 13.28 2.28
N HIS A 429 -11.98 13.95 3.16
CA HIS A 429 -12.46 13.34 4.41
C HIS A 429 -13.55 12.31 4.14
N VAL A 430 -13.17 11.03 4.03
CA VAL A 430 -14.09 9.96 3.57
C VAL A 430 -14.18 8.80 4.57
N PRO A 431 -15.29 8.04 4.61
CA PRO A 431 -15.33 6.75 5.26
C PRO A 431 -14.70 5.66 4.37
N ALA A 432 -14.36 4.53 4.97
CA ALA A 432 -13.84 3.34 4.28
C ALA A 432 -14.89 2.57 3.45
N ASN A 433 -16.04 3.18 3.14
CA ASN A 433 -17.10 2.53 2.37
C ASN A 433 -16.74 2.45 0.87
N ALA A 434 -16.99 1.29 0.28
CA ALA A 434 -16.88 1.11 -1.17
C ALA A 434 -17.98 1.87 -1.93
N THR A 435 -19.20 1.92 -1.40
CA THR A 435 -20.39 2.48 -2.06
C THR A 435 -21.15 3.46 -1.17
N GLY A 436 -21.94 4.36 -1.75
CA GLY A 436 -22.80 5.31 -1.03
C GLY A 436 -22.36 6.75 -1.26
N PHE A 437 -22.72 7.64 -0.33
CA PHE A 437 -22.47 9.09 -0.41
C PHE A 437 -21.00 9.42 -0.78
N ALA A 438 -20.07 8.87 0.00
CA ALA A 438 -18.62 8.98 -0.20
C ALA A 438 -18.02 7.67 -0.78
N GLY A 439 -18.79 6.96 -1.62
CA GLY A 439 -18.34 5.75 -2.29
C GLY A 439 -17.11 5.98 -3.17
N THR A 440 -16.41 4.91 -3.54
CA THR A 440 -15.16 5.01 -4.32
C THR A 440 -15.42 5.60 -5.69
N ASP A 441 -16.50 5.17 -6.33
CA ASP A 441 -16.85 5.63 -7.68
C ASP A 441 -17.24 7.11 -7.69
N SER A 442 -18.04 7.59 -6.72
CA SER A 442 -18.45 9.00 -6.65
C SER A 442 -17.25 9.92 -6.39
N TYR A 443 -16.31 9.46 -5.57
CA TYR A 443 -15.05 10.17 -5.31
C TYR A 443 -14.19 10.28 -6.57
N ILE A 444 -13.95 9.16 -7.26
CA ILE A 444 -13.13 9.14 -8.48
C ILE A 444 -13.80 9.94 -9.61
N GLU A 445 -15.13 9.86 -9.74
CA GLU A 445 -15.89 10.67 -10.71
C GLU A 445 -15.66 12.17 -10.48
N ALA A 446 -15.62 12.62 -9.23
CA ALA A 446 -15.35 14.01 -8.89
C ALA A 446 -13.92 14.43 -9.22
N MET A 447 -12.92 13.60 -8.88
CA MET A 447 -11.52 13.84 -9.25
C MET A 447 -11.37 14.04 -10.77
N TYR A 448 -11.89 13.11 -11.57
CA TYR A 448 -11.83 13.21 -13.03
C TYR A 448 -12.63 14.39 -13.58
N LYS A 449 -13.75 14.74 -12.94
CA LYS A 449 -14.52 15.93 -13.30
C LYS A 449 -13.71 17.20 -13.09
N TYR A 450 -13.00 17.36 -11.97
CA TYR A 450 -12.15 18.54 -11.75
C TYR A 450 -10.98 18.58 -12.71
N LEU A 451 -10.28 17.45 -12.91
CA LEU A 451 -9.18 17.37 -13.89
C LEU A 451 -9.66 17.72 -15.32
N SER A 452 -10.91 17.42 -15.67
CA SER A 452 -11.48 17.78 -16.98
C SER A 452 -11.60 19.30 -17.24
N ILE A 453 -11.44 20.15 -16.21
CA ILE A 453 -11.32 21.61 -16.38
C ILE A 453 -10.06 21.95 -17.17
N GLY A 454 -9.00 21.16 -17.01
CA GLY A 454 -7.65 21.44 -17.51
C GLY A 454 -6.71 21.97 -16.43
N CYS A 455 -7.24 22.36 -15.26
CA CYS A 455 -6.46 22.67 -14.08
C CYS A 455 -6.01 21.38 -13.36
N ASP A 456 -5.03 21.52 -12.47
CA ASP A 456 -4.54 20.42 -11.66
C ASP A 456 -5.47 20.08 -10.50
N VAL A 457 -5.29 18.89 -9.93
CA VAL A 457 -5.94 18.47 -8.67
C VAL A 457 -4.88 18.11 -7.65
N GLN A 458 -5.13 18.48 -6.40
CA GLN A 458 -4.42 17.92 -5.25
C GLN A 458 -5.43 17.24 -4.34
N VAL A 459 -5.10 16.04 -3.87
CA VAL A 459 -5.79 15.43 -2.73
C VAL A 459 -5.09 15.99 -1.50
N THR A 460 -5.78 16.80 -0.70
CA THR A 460 -5.15 17.74 0.24
C THR A 460 -5.22 17.28 1.69
N GLU A 461 -6.29 16.59 2.09
CA GLU A 461 -6.57 16.28 3.49
C GLU A 461 -7.06 14.83 3.70
N LEU A 462 -6.48 13.88 2.97
CA LEU A 462 -7.00 12.52 2.92
C LEU A 462 -6.93 11.83 4.29
N ASP A 463 -8.10 11.46 4.79
CA ASP A 463 -8.27 10.51 5.87
C ASP A 463 -9.45 9.57 5.56
N ILE A 464 -9.31 8.29 5.89
CA ILE A 464 -10.29 7.25 5.52
C ILE A 464 -10.80 6.56 6.77
N SER A 465 -11.87 7.09 7.38
CA SER A 465 -12.39 6.61 8.66
C SER A 465 -12.95 5.19 8.59
N ILE A 466 -12.57 4.32 9.53
CA ILE A 466 -13.20 3.01 9.70
C ILE A 466 -14.52 3.10 10.48
N LEU A 467 -14.84 4.24 11.10
CA LEU A 467 -16.09 4.38 11.82
C LEU A 467 -17.24 4.57 10.84
N ASN A 468 -18.25 3.72 10.99
CA ASN A 468 -19.51 3.83 10.27
C ASN A 468 -20.55 4.52 11.15
N ASP A 469 -21.41 5.34 10.54
CA ASP A 469 -22.52 6.01 11.21
C ASP A 469 -23.56 5.04 11.77
N ASN A 470 -23.61 3.80 11.26
CA ASN A 470 -24.50 2.74 11.73
C ASN A 470 -23.97 1.92 12.93
N GLY A 471 -22.80 2.30 13.48
CA GLY A 471 -22.26 1.70 14.70
C GLY A 471 -21.44 0.41 14.53
N ALA A 472 -21.22 -0.07 13.30
CA ALA A 472 -20.32 -1.19 12.99
C ALA A 472 -19.15 -0.71 12.13
N ASN A 473 -17.92 -0.84 12.62
CA ASN A 473 -16.74 -0.36 11.90
C ASN A 473 -16.52 -1.12 10.59
N TYR A 474 -16.04 -0.41 9.58
CA TYR A 474 -15.43 -1.01 8.40
C TYR A 474 -14.15 -1.75 8.80
N SER A 475 -13.72 -2.70 7.97
CA SER A 475 -12.46 -3.42 8.19
C SER A 475 -11.25 -2.57 7.79
N TYR A 476 -10.06 -2.89 8.32
CA TYR A 476 -8.81 -2.28 7.84
C TYR A 476 -8.52 -2.61 6.38
N THR A 477 -9.01 -3.74 5.89
CA THR A 477 -8.93 -4.12 4.48
C THR A 477 -9.80 -3.21 3.61
N ASP A 478 -11.01 -2.84 4.05
CA ASP A 478 -11.85 -1.86 3.34
C ASP A 478 -11.14 -0.50 3.23
N GLN A 479 -10.52 -0.05 4.33
CA GLN A 479 -9.70 1.16 4.35
C GLN A 479 -8.51 1.06 3.38
N ALA A 480 -7.77 -0.05 3.42
CA ALA A 480 -6.62 -0.27 2.55
C ALA A 480 -7.01 -0.28 1.06
N ASN A 481 -8.12 -0.93 0.72
CA ASN A 481 -8.69 -0.93 -0.62
C ASN A 481 -9.06 0.48 -1.09
N LYS A 482 -9.66 1.30 -0.21
CA LYS A 482 -10.03 2.67 -0.56
C LYS A 482 -8.81 3.56 -0.77
N TYR A 483 -7.80 3.49 0.09
CA TYR A 483 -6.52 4.19 -0.11
C TYR A 483 -5.90 3.82 -1.45
N LYS A 484 -5.77 2.51 -1.72
CA LYS A 484 -5.23 2.00 -2.99
C LYS A 484 -6.01 2.51 -4.20
N ALA A 485 -7.34 2.54 -4.13
CA ALA A 485 -8.18 3.01 -5.22
C ALA A 485 -7.98 4.50 -5.54
N ILE A 486 -7.85 5.36 -4.52
CA ILE A 486 -7.63 6.80 -4.70
C ILE A 486 -6.25 7.07 -5.31
N PHE A 487 -5.18 6.47 -4.77
CA PHE A 487 -3.83 6.60 -5.32
C PHE A 487 -3.76 6.07 -6.76
N LYS A 488 -4.42 4.93 -7.01
CA LYS A 488 -4.46 4.34 -8.35
C LYS A 488 -5.16 5.24 -9.36
N ALA A 489 -6.31 5.83 -9.00
CA ALA A 489 -7.02 6.74 -9.89
C ALA A 489 -6.17 7.96 -10.28
N ALA A 490 -5.43 8.52 -9.32
CA ALA A 490 -4.49 9.62 -9.58
C ALA A 490 -3.36 9.20 -10.53
N MET A 491 -2.74 8.03 -10.31
CA MET A 491 -1.70 7.49 -11.18
C MET A 491 -2.21 7.19 -12.60
N ASP A 492 -3.37 6.55 -12.71
CA ASP A 492 -3.99 6.18 -13.98
C ASP A 492 -4.29 7.42 -14.82
N TRP A 493 -4.82 8.48 -14.19
CA TRP A 493 -5.03 9.75 -14.86
C TRP A 493 -3.73 10.38 -15.33
N ASN A 494 -2.71 10.47 -14.47
CA ASN A 494 -1.43 11.06 -14.86
C ASN A 494 -0.73 10.28 -15.99
N THR A 495 -0.94 8.96 -16.04
CA THR A 495 -0.39 8.09 -17.10
C THR A 495 -1.12 8.24 -18.43
N ASN A 496 -2.46 8.36 -18.41
CA ASN A 496 -3.28 8.49 -19.61
C ASN A 496 -4.32 9.63 -19.49
N PRO A 497 -3.84 10.88 -19.43
CA PRO A 497 -4.70 12.02 -19.12
C PRO A 497 -5.67 12.34 -20.25
N LYS A 498 -6.87 12.80 -19.91
CA LYS A 498 -7.90 13.24 -20.87
C LYS A 498 -7.99 14.76 -21.02
N SER A 499 -7.17 15.50 -20.29
CA SER A 499 -6.99 16.96 -20.36
C SER A 499 -5.55 17.32 -19.97
N ASP A 500 -5.23 18.62 -19.91
CA ASP A 500 -3.93 19.11 -19.46
C ASP A 500 -3.72 18.94 -17.94
N GLY A 501 -4.79 18.81 -17.16
CA GLY A 501 -4.73 18.70 -15.71
C GLY A 501 -4.06 17.41 -15.23
N ARG A 502 -3.33 17.49 -14.11
CA ARG A 502 -2.68 16.36 -13.43
C ARG A 502 -3.05 16.33 -11.95
N VAL A 503 -2.97 15.15 -11.33
CA VAL A 503 -2.91 15.07 -9.87
C VAL A 503 -1.47 15.36 -9.46
N THR A 504 -1.21 16.43 -8.70
CA THR A 504 0.18 16.87 -8.40
C THR A 504 0.61 16.62 -6.96
N ALA A 505 -0.34 16.34 -6.06
CA ALA A 505 -0.07 15.92 -4.69
C ALA A 505 -1.20 15.04 -4.13
N VAL A 506 -0.84 14.07 -3.29
CA VAL A 506 -1.76 13.30 -2.43
C VAL A 506 -1.28 13.37 -0.99
N CYS A 507 -2.00 14.11 -0.16
CA CYS A 507 -1.62 14.47 1.20
C CYS A 507 -2.55 13.80 2.22
N ILE A 508 -1.97 13.19 3.26
CA ILE A 508 -2.68 12.47 4.31
C ILE A 508 -2.87 13.38 5.52
N TRP A 509 -4.10 13.53 6.02
CA TRP A 509 -4.43 14.49 7.10
C TRP A 509 -4.07 14.02 8.51
N GLY A 510 -2.79 13.74 8.71
CA GLY A 510 -2.19 13.44 10.01
C GLY A 510 -1.09 12.39 9.95
N PRO A 511 -0.14 12.44 10.90
CA PRO A 511 1.03 11.57 10.86
C PRO A 511 0.74 10.14 11.31
N ASN A 512 -0.26 9.94 12.19
CA ASN A 512 -0.68 8.63 12.69
C ASN A 512 -2.03 8.70 13.42
N ASP A 513 -2.64 7.54 13.71
CA ASP A 513 -3.97 7.44 14.34
C ASP A 513 -4.08 8.06 15.75
N ALA A 514 -2.97 8.36 16.44
CA ALA A 514 -3.00 9.11 17.71
C ALA A 514 -3.09 10.64 17.51
N ASN A 515 -2.85 11.13 16.29
CA ASN A 515 -2.80 12.54 15.92
C ASN A 515 -3.73 12.79 14.73
N SER A 516 -5.02 12.49 14.91
CA SER A 516 -6.09 12.76 13.95
C SER A 516 -7.12 13.67 14.60
N TRP A 517 -7.64 14.63 13.84
CA TRP A 517 -8.74 15.51 14.26
C TRP A 517 -10.09 14.79 14.40
N LEU A 518 -10.22 13.61 13.80
CA LEU A 518 -11.43 12.79 13.84
C LEU A 518 -11.66 12.19 15.24
N LYS A 519 -12.91 11.79 15.50
CA LYS A 519 -13.27 11.13 16.77
C LYS A 519 -12.41 9.89 17.04
N ALA A 520 -12.08 9.65 18.31
CA ALA A 520 -11.32 8.48 18.73
C ALA A 520 -11.95 7.17 18.20
N GLY A 521 -11.11 6.27 17.69
CA GLY A 521 -11.52 5.02 17.03
C GLY A 521 -11.74 5.13 15.52
N SER A 522 -11.65 6.33 14.92
CA SER A 522 -11.70 6.52 13.46
C SER A 522 -10.55 5.83 12.73
N ASN A 523 -9.39 5.70 13.37
CA ASN A 523 -8.19 5.01 12.90
C ASN A 523 -7.97 5.21 11.40
N ALA A 524 -7.97 6.46 10.95
CA ALA A 524 -8.19 6.83 9.55
C ALA A 524 -6.91 6.92 8.70
N LEU A 525 -5.73 6.86 9.32
CA LEU A 525 -4.46 7.26 8.72
C LEU A 525 -3.58 6.05 8.33
N LEU A 526 -2.36 6.28 7.82
CA LEU A 526 -1.48 5.20 7.34
C LEU A 526 -0.68 4.50 8.46
N TYR A 527 -0.50 5.17 9.60
CA TYR A 527 0.27 4.71 10.75
C TYR A 527 -0.62 4.55 11.99
N ASP A 528 -0.37 3.52 12.79
CA ASP A 528 -1.07 3.33 14.07
C ASP A 528 -0.55 4.29 15.15
N SER A 529 -1.19 4.30 16.34
CA SER A 529 -0.80 5.15 17.46
C SER A 529 0.64 4.97 17.96
N ASN A 530 1.33 3.90 17.56
CA ASN A 530 2.73 3.61 17.90
C ASN A 530 3.68 3.84 16.70
N ASN A 531 3.23 4.59 15.68
CA ASN A 531 3.96 4.84 14.44
C ASN A 531 4.31 3.58 13.64
N GLN A 532 3.55 2.48 13.80
CA GLN A 532 3.73 1.27 12.99
C GLN A 532 2.88 1.31 11.72
N PRO A 533 3.39 0.84 10.57
CA PRO A 533 2.64 0.81 9.32
C PRO A 533 1.37 -0.06 9.39
N LYS A 534 0.24 0.48 8.94
CA LYS A 534 -1.05 -0.24 8.85
C LYS A 534 -1.20 -0.99 7.52
N GLU A 535 -2.28 -1.77 7.39
CA GLU A 535 -2.64 -2.44 6.13
C GLU A 535 -2.75 -1.46 4.96
N ALA A 536 -3.27 -0.25 5.20
CA ALA A 536 -3.33 0.82 4.19
C ALA A 536 -1.94 1.23 3.67
N TYR A 537 -0.95 1.44 4.56
CA TYR A 537 0.42 1.75 4.14
C TYR A 537 1.04 0.61 3.31
N LYS A 538 0.83 -0.63 3.74
CA LYS A 538 1.33 -1.82 3.01
C LYS A 538 0.69 -1.97 1.63
N ALA A 539 -0.60 -1.66 1.53
CA ALA A 539 -1.31 -1.67 0.25
C ALA A 539 -0.81 -0.59 -0.72
N LEU A 540 -0.37 0.57 -0.21
CA LEU A 540 0.27 1.60 -1.03
C LEU A 540 1.68 1.20 -1.45
N THR A 541 2.49 0.67 -0.52
CA THR A 541 3.90 0.29 -0.76
C THR A 541 4.12 -0.96 -1.62
N SER A 542 3.04 -1.50 -2.17
CA SER A 542 3.04 -2.66 -3.08
C SER A 542 2.42 -2.31 -4.43
N MET A 543 2.23 -1.02 -4.72
CA MET A 543 1.58 -0.58 -5.96
C MET A 543 2.56 -0.50 -7.13
N ILE A 544 3.81 -0.12 -6.86
CA ILE A 544 4.80 0.14 -7.89
C ILE A 544 6.05 -0.70 -7.57
N PRO A 545 6.61 -1.47 -8.52
CA PRO A 545 7.84 -2.23 -8.29
C PRO A 545 9.03 -1.31 -7.99
N ASP A 546 9.95 -1.72 -7.11
CA ASP A 546 11.14 -0.95 -6.68
C ASP A 546 11.98 -0.39 -7.84
N SER A 547 11.97 -1.09 -8.98
CA SER A 547 12.69 -0.70 -10.21
C SER A 547 12.11 0.54 -10.91
N GLU A 548 10.85 0.88 -10.62
CA GLU A 548 10.13 2.03 -11.20
C GLU A 548 10.11 3.25 -10.26
N TRP A 549 10.68 3.14 -9.05
CA TRP A 549 10.69 4.24 -8.08
C TRP A 549 11.66 5.35 -8.49
N GLY A 550 11.27 6.61 -8.27
CA GLY A 550 12.08 7.79 -8.53
C GLY A 550 12.82 8.31 -7.29
N ASP A 551 13.22 9.58 -7.32
CA ASP A 551 13.81 10.31 -6.19
C ASP A 551 12.81 11.36 -5.69
N GLY A 552 12.09 11.01 -4.63
CA GLY A 552 11.08 11.89 -4.03
C GLY A 552 11.69 13.06 -3.26
N SER A 553 12.98 13.00 -2.92
CA SER A 553 13.67 14.05 -2.16
C SER A 553 14.10 15.23 -3.03
N ASN A 554 14.28 15.00 -4.34
CA ASN A 554 14.56 16.03 -5.34
C ASN A 554 13.39 16.17 -6.34
N TYR A 555 12.17 16.19 -5.82
CA TYR A 555 10.97 16.28 -6.64
C TYR A 555 10.91 17.62 -7.39
N SER A 556 10.75 17.58 -8.72
CA SER A 556 10.75 18.76 -9.60
C SER A 556 9.46 18.94 -10.40
N GLY A 557 8.36 18.38 -9.91
CA GLY A 557 7.07 18.32 -10.60
C GLY A 557 6.98 17.06 -11.44
N GLY A 558 6.03 16.16 -11.10
CA GLY A 558 5.89 14.79 -11.60
C GLY A 558 6.46 14.60 -13.00
N GLY A 559 7.51 13.78 -13.10
CA GLY A 559 8.26 13.62 -14.33
C GLY A 559 7.36 13.22 -15.49
N GLU A 560 7.81 13.44 -16.73
CA GLU A 560 7.20 12.77 -17.88
C GLU A 560 7.24 11.27 -17.58
N ILE A 561 6.06 10.64 -17.38
CA ILE A 561 5.96 9.22 -17.09
C ILE A 561 6.51 8.50 -18.33
N LYS A 562 7.77 8.08 -18.24
CA LYS A 562 8.45 7.44 -19.36
C LYS A 562 7.75 6.12 -19.62
N LYS A 563 7.19 5.99 -20.82
CA LYS A 563 6.78 4.68 -21.32
C LYS A 563 7.98 3.74 -21.23
N GLN A 564 7.70 2.51 -20.80
CA GLN A 564 8.69 1.46 -20.81
C GLN A 564 8.93 1.07 -22.26
N GLU A 565 10.16 1.29 -22.75
CA GLU A 565 10.55 0.83 -24.07
C GLU A 565 10.85 -0.67 -24.01
N PRO A 566 10.45 -1.45 -25.03
CA PRO A 566 10.82 -2.85 -25.11
C PRO A 566 12.33 -3.00 -25.36
N ASN A 567 12.90 -4.14 -24.98
CA ASN A 567 14.28 -4.48 -25.30
C ASN A 567 14.47 -4.75 -26.82
N ASP A 568 15.70 -5.07 -27.24
CA ASP A 568 16.03 -5.34 -28.64
C ASP A 568 15.25 -6.51 -29.29
N PHE A 569 14.61 -7.35 -28.47
CA PHE A 569 13.76 -8.46 -28.91
C PHE A 569 12.27 -8.10 -28.97
N GLY A 570 11.92 -6.85 -28.65
CA GLY A 570 10.53 -6.39 -28.55
C GLY A 570 9.86 -6.76 -27.23
N TRP A 571 10.60 -7.19 -26.21
CA TRP A 571 10.04 -7.67 -24.94
C TRP A 571 10.03 -6.56 -23.90
N TYR A 572 8.89 -6.42 -23.21
CA TYR A 572 8.75 -5.56 -22.04
C TYR A 572 9.24 -6.27 -20.77
N PHE A 573 8.95 -7.56 -20.62
CA PHE A 573 9.48 -8.38 -19.53
C PHE A 573 9.74 -9.82 -19.97
N GLN A 574 10.62 -10.51 -19.22
CA GLN A 574 10.88 -11.94 -19.30
C GLN A 574 11.09 -12.46 -17.87
N HIS A 575 10.35 -13.49 -17.48
CA HIS A 575 10.46 -14.14 -16.18
C HIS A 575 10.76 -15.63 -16.35
N GLY A 576 12.02 -15.99 -16.09
CA GLY A 576 12.50 -17.38 -16.03
C GLY A 576 12.67 -17.93 -14.61
N PHE A 577 12.33 -17.17 -13.58
CA PHE A 577 12.25 -17.64 -12.18
C PHE A 577 13.55 -18.18 -11.57
N GLU A 578 14.69 -17.68 -12.02
CA GLU A 578 16.03 -18.06 -11.54
C GLU A 578 16.33 -17.48 -10.15
N GLY A 579 15.97 -18.21 -9.09
CA GLY A 579 16.20 -17.83 -7.69
C GLY A 579 15.23 -16.81 -7.11
N THR A 580 14.23 -16.36 -7.88
CA THR A 580 13.19 -15.43 -7.43
C THR A 580 11.84 -15.76 -8.07
N THR A 581 10.73 -15.33 -7.47
CA THR A 581 9.39 -15.48 -8.09
C THR A 581 9.08 -14.39 -9.11
N ASN A 582 10.01 -13.47 -9.40
CA ASN A 582 9.80 -12.31 -10.28
C ASN A 582 8.50 -11.54 -9.99
N ASP A 583 8.19 -11.32 -8.72
CA ASP A 583 6.99 -10.63 -8.23
C ASP A 583 5.64 -11.27 -8.63
N TRP A 584 5.66 -12.54 -9.05
CA TRP A 584 4.43 -13.32 -9.16
C TRP A 584 3.85 -13.58 -7.77
N GLU A 585 2.53 -13.55 -7.67
CA GLU A 585 1.77 -13.76 -6.45
C GLU A 585 0.90 -15.02 -6.54
N SER A 586 0.64 -15.64 -5.39
CA SER A 586 -0.34 -16.73 -5.29
C SER A 586 -1.73 -16.24 -5.66
N ARG A 587 -2.40 -16.96 -6.57
CA ARG A 587 -3.81 -16.75 -6.89
C ARG A 587 -4.67 -17.80 -6.18
N GLY A 588 -5.58 -17.34 -5.32
CA GLY A 588 -6.41 -18.21 -4.48
C GLY A 588 -5.61 -18.79 -3.31
N GLY A 589 -5.99 -19.98 -2.84
CA GLY A 589 -5.35 -20.63 -1.69
C GLY A 589 -3.98 -21.29 -1.97
N THR A 590 -3.30 -20.92 -3.05
CA THR A 590 -2.07 -21.59 -3.50
C THR A 590 -0.83 -21.16 -2.74
N LYS A 591 0.20 -22.00 -2.82
CA LYS A 591 1.57 -21.64 -2.45
C LYS A 591 2.44 -21.62 -3.71
N ILE A 592 3.21 -20.56 -3.89
CA ILE A 592 4.22 -20.45 -4.95
C ILE A 592 5.64 -20.41 -4.37
N GLN A 593 6.61 -20.96 -5.10
CA GLN A 593 8.05 -20.94 -4.78
C GLN A 593 8.85 -21.31 -6.04
N THR A 594 10.16 -21.09 -6.06
CA THR A 594 11.01 -21.60 -7.16
C THR A 594 11.20 -23.12 -7.04
N SER A 595 11.25 -23.83 -8.18
CA SER A 595 11.20 -25.30 -8.26
C SER A 595 12.51 -25.98 -7.85
N GLY A 596 13.64 -25.31 -8.07
CA GLY A 596 15.00 -25.80 -7.80
C GLY A 596 15.44 -27.07 -8.55
N ARG A 597 14.59 -27.64 -9.43
CA ARG A 597 14.79 -28.99 -10.02
C ARG A 597 14.13 -29.25 -11.38
N THR A 598 13.13 -28.46 -11.79
CA THR A 598 12.38 -28.67 -13.04
C THR A 598 12.17 -27.32 -13.71
N ALA A 599 12.79 -27.10 -14.86
CA ALA A 599 12.72 -25.87 -15.66
C ALA A 599 12.65 -26.22 -17.15
N TYR A 600 12.02 -25.35 -17.95
CA TYR A 600 12.03 -25.44 -19.40
C TYR A 600 13.35 -24.88 -19.94
N VAL A 601 13.74 -23.70 -19.46
CA VAL A 601 15.02 -23.04 -19.74
C VAL A 601 15.67 -22.68 -18.41
N GLY A 602 16.99 -22.88 -18.31
CA GLY A 602 17.73 -22.55 -17.10
C GLY A 602 17.66 -23.63 -16.01
N ASP A 603 17.67 -23.21 -14.75
CA ASP A 603 17.84 -24.11 -13.59
C ASP A 603 16.59 -24.19 -12.69
N GLU A 604 15.73 -23.17 -12.70
CA GLU A 604 14.53 -23.10 -11.86
C GLU A 604 13.27 -22.67 -12.66
N ALA A 605 12.09 -23.00 -12.14
CA ALA A 605 10.79 -22.53 -12.64
C ALA A 605 9.88 -22.14 -11.47
N LEU A 606 8.79 -21.43 -11.74
CA LEU A 606 7.79 -21.14 -10.69
C LEU A 606 6.92 -22.37 -10.44
N LEU A 607 6.98 -22.91 -9.23
CA LEU A 607 6.16 -24.04 -8.78
C LEU A 607 4.90 -23.55 -8.06
N VAL A 608 3.74 -23.92 -8.58
CA VAL A 608 2.41 -23.64 -8.00
C VAL A 608 1.86 -24.89 -7.33
N GLN A 609 1.56 -24.80 -6.03
CA GLN A 609 1.11 -25.95 -5.22
C GLN A 609 -0.10 -25.66 -4.33
N ASN A 610 -0.68 -26.74 -3.79
CA ASN A 610 -1.82 -26.72 -2.86
C ASN A 610 -3.08 -26.09 -3.47
N ARG A 611 -3.37 -26.43 -4.72
CA ARG A 611 -4.55 -25.96 -5.42
C ARG A 611 -5.80 -26.67 -4.89
N THR A 612 -6.87 -25.91 -4.71
CA THR A 612 -8.17 -26.37 -4.20
C THR A 612 -9.32 -26.04 -5.17
N ALA A 613 -9.00 -25.42 -6.31
CA ALA A 613 -9.93 -25.06 -7.36
C ALA A 613 -9.16 -24.92 -8.69
N SER A 614 -9.83 -25.05 -9.83
CA SER A 614 -9.20 -24.92 -11.15
C SER A 614 -8.63 -23.51 -11.40
N TRP A 615 -9.29 -22.49 -10.85
CA TRP A 615 -8.87 -21.08 -10.97
C TRP A 615 -7.71 -20.68 -10.05
N ASN A 616 -7.33 -21.55 -9.10
CA ASN A 616 -6.16 -21.33 -8.26
C ASN A 616 -4.88 -21.42 -9.13
N GLY A 617 -3.93 -20.52 -8.94
CA GLY A 617 -2.77 -20.40 -9.82
C GLY A 617 -1.71 -19.44 -9.32
N ALA A 618 -1.06 -18.75 -10.25
CA ALA A 618 -0.17 -17.63 -10.00
C ALA A 618 -0.55 -16.44 -10.90
N SER A 619 -0.36 -15.21 -10.41
CA SER A 619 -0.69 -13.98 -11.13
C SER A 619 0.44 -12.96 -11.08
N TYR A 620 0.50 -12.13 -12.12
CA TYR A 620 1.48 -11.05 -12.25
C TYR A 620 0.79 -9.76 -12.73
N PRO A 621 0.93 -8.63 -12.01
CA PRO A 621 0.37 -7.35 -12.41
C PRO A 621 1.10 -6.78 -13.63
N LEU A 622 0.36 -6.27 -14.62
CA LEU A 622 0.94 -5.62 -15.80
C LEU A 622 1.20 -4.14 -15.53
N SER A 623 2.44 -3.68 -15.78
CA SER A 623 2.81 -2.27 -15.69
C SER A 623 2.10 -1.44 -16.77
N THR A 624 1.43 -0.35 -16.36
CA THR A 624 0.78 0.59 -17.27
C THR A 624 1.79 1.42 -18.08
N ARG A 625 3.08 1.40 -17.71
CA ARG A 625 4.16 2.02 -18.50
C ARG A 625 4.44 1.25 -19.80
N ALA A 626 4.18 -0.05 -19.82
CA ALA A 626 4.34 -0.92 -20.99
C ALA A 626 3.00 -1.25 -21.66
N PHE A 627 1.98 -1.61 -20.87
CA PHE A 627 0.72 -2.17 -21.37
C PHE A 627 -0.43 -1.18 -21.23
N THR A 628 -0.93 -0.72 -22.38
CA THR A 628 -2.04 0.24 -22.49
C THR A 628 -3.32 -0.47 -22.96
N ALA A 629 -4.45 -0.15 -22.33
CA ALA A 629 -5.77 -0.63 -22.75
C ALA A 629 -6.10 -0.23 -24.19
N GLY A 630 -6.67 -1.15 -24.97
CA GLY A 630 -7.02 -0.97 -26.38
C GLY A 630 -5.90 -1.26 -27.37
N GLU A 631 -4.67 -1.49 -26.89
CA GLU A 631 -3.51 -1.82 -27.72
C GLU A 631 -3.26 -3.34 -27.78
N THR A 632 -2.51 -3.76 -28.80
CA THR A 632 -2.21 -5.18 -29.08
C THR A 632 -0.80 -5.57 -28.64
N TYR A 633 -0.68 -6.73 -27.99
CA TYR A 633 0.55 -7.26 -27.39
C TYR A 633 0.73 -8.76 -27.68
N SER A 634 1.95 -9.23 -27.49
CA SER A 634 2.29 -10.65 -27.52
C SER A 634 2.57 -11.17 -26.11
N PHE A 635 1.95 -12.27 -25.73
CA PHE A 635 2.17 -12.94 -24.44
C PHE A 635 2.53 -14.41 -24.65
N SER A 636 3.44 -14.94 -23.82
CA SER A 636 3.76 -16.36 -23.80
C SER A 636 4.16 -16.84 -22.40
N ALA A 637 3.90 -18.11 -22.10
CA ALA A 637 4.45 -18.86 -20.97
C ALA A 637 4.59 -20.33 -21.34
N ASN A 638 5.57 -21.02 -20.74
CA ASN A 638 5.68 -22.47 -20.81
C ASN A 638 5.14 -23.06 -19.50
N VAL A 639 4.37 -24.15 -19.61
CA VAL A 639 3.74 -24.83 -18.47
C VAL A 639 3.98 -26.34 -18.54
N GLU A 640 4.17 -26.95 -17.38
CA GLU A 640 4.27 -28.41 -17.19
C GLU A 640 3.56 -28.78 -15.87
N TYR A 641 2.99 -29.98 -15.77
CA TYR A 641 2.48 -30.51 -14.51
C TYR A 641 2.83 -31.99 -14.36
N PHE A 642 2.82 -32.51 -13.13
CA PHE A 642 3.44 -33.81 -12.81
C PHE A 642 2.56 -34.76 -11.99
N ASP A 643 1.36 -34.34 -11.59
CA ASP A 643 0.39 -35.16 -10.87
C ASP A 643 -1.04 -35.02 -11.45
N GLY A 644 -1.95 -35.89 -11.05
CA GLY A 644 -3.32 -35.93 -11.60
C GLY A 644 -3.43 -36.67 -12.94
N ALA A 645 -4.41 -36.25 -13.75
CA ALA A 645 -4.80 -36.88 -15.01
C ALA A 645 -3.66 -36.88 -16.05
N ASP A 646 -3.78 -37.75 -17.07
CA ASP A 646 -2.74 -37.88 -18.12
C ASP A 646 -2.68 -36.66 -19.05
N THR A 647 -3.76 -35.89 -19.14
CA THR A 647 -3.81 -34.57 -19.77
C THR A 647 -4.61 -33.60 -18.91
N ASP A 648 -4.26 -32.31 -18.94
CA ASP A 648 -5.09 -31.23 -18.38
C ASP A 648 -5.00 -29.98 -19.27
N THR A 649 -6.01 -29.12 -19.25
CA THR A 649 -6.04 -27.91 -20.08
C THR A 649 -5.63 -26.69 -19.26
N PHE A 650 -4.57 -26.02 -19.70
CA PHE A 650 -4.05 -24.81 -19.09
C PHE A 650 -4.51 -23.57 -19.85
N MET A 651 -4.73 -22.48 -19.12
CA MET A 651 -5.17 -21.19 -19.66
C MET A 651 -4.31 -20.07 -19.09
N MET A 652 -3.82 -19.20 -19.97
CA MET A 652 -3.31 -17.88 -19.62
C MET A 652 -4.42 -16.85 -19.85
N LYS A 653 -4.69 -16.01 -18.85
CA LYS A 653 -5.82 -15.07 -18.87
C LYS A 653 -5.42 -13.71 -18.36
N LEU A 654 -6.10 -12.68 -18.85
CA LEU A 654 -6.06 -11.33 -18.33
C LEU A 654 -7.19 -11.14 -17.31
N GLN A 655 -6.85 -10.77 -16.09
CA GLN A 655 -7.77 -10.14 -15.15
C GLN A 655 -7.68 -8.63 -15.31
N TYR A 656 -8.82 -7.96 -15.37
CA TYR A 656 -8.88 -6.49 -15.38
C TYR A 656 -10.18 -6.00 -14.73
N THR A 657 -10.25 -4.70 -14.47
CA THR A 657 -11.47 -4.00 -14.07
C THR A 657 -11.99 -3.20 -15.26
N ASP A 658 -13.24 -3.44 -15.65
CA ASP A 658 -13.89 -2.70 -16.74
C ASP A 658 -14.30 -1.27 -16.32
N ALA A 659 -14.83 -0.47 -17.26
CA ALA A 659 -15.26 0.90 -16.98
C ALA A 659 -16.40 1.00 -15.93
N ASN A 660 -17.06 -0.11 -15.59
CA ASN A 660 -18.12 -0.18 -14.58
C ASN A 660 -17.59 -0.67 -13.22
N GLY A 661 -16.27 -0.78 -13.04
CA GLY A 661 -15.67 -1.28 -11.80
C GLY A 661 -15.80 -2.79 -11.61
N LYS A 662 -16.25 -3.55 -12.63
CA LYS A 662 -16.44 -4.99 -12.54
C LYS A 662 -15.14 -5.73 -12.88
N ALA A 663 -14.81 -6.72 -12.07
CA ALA A 663 -13.74 -7.66 -12.39
C ALA A 663 -14.13 -8.53 -13.60
N CYS A 664 -13.28 -8.51 -14.62
CA CYS A 664 -13.41 -9.22 -15.88
C CYS A 664 -12.21 -10.13 -16.10
N TYR A 665 -12.46 -11.23 -16.83
CA TYR A 665 -11.48 -12.28 -17.09
C TYR A 665 -11.56 -12.62 -18.57
N ASP A 666 -10.47 -12.39 -19.29
CA ASP A 666 -10.40 -12.63 -20.72
C ASP A 666 -9.28 -13.62 -21.04
N GLU A 667 -9.54 -14.55 -21.96
CA GLU A 667 -8.58 -15.60 -22.30
C GLU A 667 -7.53 -15.07 -23.27
N ILE A 668 -6.26 -15.20 -22.91
CA ILE A 668 -5.13 -14.84 -23.77
C ILE A 668 -4.78 -16.04 -24.64
N ALA A 669 -4.56 -17.20 -24.02
CA ALA A 669 -4.19 -18.44 -24.69
C ALA A 669 -4.58 -19.67 -23.87
N SER A 670 -4.81 -20.81 -24.53
CA SER A 670 -5.09 -22.09 -23.88
C SER A 670 -4.45 -23.25 -24.64
N ALA A 671 -4.10 -24.32 -23.92
CA ALA A 671 -3.58 -25.56 -24.52
C ALA A 671 -3.85 -26.76 -23.61
N THR A 672 -4.09 -27.94 -24.20
CA THR A 672 -4.07 -29.21 -23.48
C THR A 672 -2.62 -29.65 -23.30
N VAL A 673 -2.25 -29.97 -22.07
CA VAL A 673 -0.88 -30.31 -21.67
C VAL A 673 -0.86 -31.79 -21.31
N PRO A 674 0.00 -32.61 -21.93
CA PRO A 674 0.28 -33.95 -21.45
C PRO A 674 1.12 -33.91 -20.17
N LYS A 675 0.81 -34.77 -19.20
CA LYS A 675 1.55 -34.86 -17.93
C LYS A 675 3.04 -35.11 -18.17
N GLY A 676 3.88 -34.31 -17.51
CA GLY A 676 5.34 -34.39 -17.61
C GLY A 676 5.93 -33.81 -18.90
N GLN A 677 5.15 -33.06 -19.69
CA GLN A 677 5.63 -32.38 -20.90
C GLN A 677 5.42 -30.87 -20.80
N TRP A 678 6.44 -30.12 -21.21
CA TRP A 678 6.33 -28.67 -21.37
C TRP A 678 5.49 -28.33 -22.61
N VAL A 679 4.55 -27.42 -22.44
CA VAL A 679 3.72 -26.88 -23.52
C VAL A 679 3.69 -25.36 -23.43
N GLN A 680 3.72 -24.70 -24.58
CA GLN A 680 3.69 -23.24 -24.66
C GLN A 680 2.24 -22.73 -24.77
N LEU A 681 1.86 -21.84 -23.87
CA LEU A 681 0.72 -20.94 -24.01
C LEU A 681 1.22 -19.68 -24.72
N ALA A 682 0.65 -19.30 -25.86
CA ALA A 682 1.07 -18.10 -26.58
C ALA A 682 -0.06 -17.46 -27.40
N ASN A 683 -0.06 -16.12 -27.42
CA ASN A 683 -0.88 -15.32 -28.33
C ASN A 683 -0.08 -14.09 -28.74
N SER A 684 0.23 -13.97 -30.03
CA SER A 684 1.02 -12.85 -30.55
C SER A 684 0.21 -11.59 -30.83
N GLU A 685 -1.12 -11.68 -30.89
CA GLU A 685 -2.02 -10.61 -31.33
C GLU A 685 -3.14 -10.38 -30.30
N TYR A 686 -2.82 -10.45 -29.01
CA TYR A 686 -3.79 -10.23 -27.95
C TYR A 686 -4.06 -8.74 -27.76
N THR A 687 -5.30 -8.29 -27.95
CA THR A 687 -5.70 -6.90 -27.75
C THR A 687 -6.30 -6.73 -26.37
N ILE A 688 -5.67 -5.92 -25.53
CA ILE A 688 -6.20 -5.60 -24.21
C ILE A 688 -7.52 -4.84 -24.37
N PRO A 689 -8.60 -5.19 -23.65
CA PRO A 689 -9.87 -4.48 -23.73
C PRO A 689 -9.70 -2.97 -23.51
N ALA A 690 -10.37 -2.15 -24.33
CA ALA A 690 -10.16 -0.70 -24.37
C ALA A 690 -10.54 0.04 -23.08
N ASP A 691 -11.37 -0.60 -22.24
CA ASP A 691 -11.82 -0.10 -20.95
C ASP A 691 -11.12 -0.80 -19.77
N ALA A 692 -10.04 -1.54 -20.02
CA ALA A 692 -9.33 -2.27 -18.99
C ALA A 692 -8.49 -1.36 -18.07
N SER A 693 -8.55 -1.65 -16.78
CA SER A 693 -7.67 -1.13 -15.72
C SER A 693 -7.33 -2.26 -14.73
N ASN A 694 -6.44 -2.04 -13.73
CA ASN A 694 -6.03 -3.09 -12.77
C ASN A 694 -5.58 -4.40 -13.45
N MET A 695 -4.78 -4.30 -14.51
CA MET A 695 -4.49 -5.43 -15.37
C MET A 695 -3.51 -6.39 -14.70
N SER A 696 -3.79 -7.69 -14.77
CA SER A 696 -2.88 -8.74 -14.33
C SER A 696 -3.04 -9.96 -15.22
N ILE A 697 -1.93 -10.56 -15.62
CA ILE A 697 -1.96 -11.89 -16.26
C ILE A 697 -1.93 -12.97 -15.20
N TYR A 698 -2.56 -14.10 -15.45
CA TYR A 698 -2.51 -15.24 -14.56
C TYR A 698 -2.67 -16.55 -15.33
N ILE A 699 -2.20 -17.63 -14.73
CA ILE A 699 -2.25 -18.97 -15.31
C ILE A 699 -3.07 -19.89 -14.39
N GLU A 700 -4.04 -20.59 -14.97
CA GLU A 700 -4.97 -21.51 -14.29
C GLU A 700 -5.19 -22.77 -15.14
N THR A 701 -5.96 -23.75 -14.62
CA THR A 701 -6.43 -24.88 -15.42
C THR A 701 -7.94 -24.80 -15.68
N ALA A 702 -8.42 -25.54 -16.66
CA ALA A 702 -9.84 -25.66 -16.95
C ALA A 702 -10.59 -26.30 -15.77
N ALA A 703 -11.87 -25.96 -15.60
CA ALA A 703 -12.72 -26.65 -14.64
C ALA A 703 -12.82 -28.13 -15.01
N ASN A 704 -12.69 -29.01 -14.02
CA ASN A 704 -12.86 -30.46 -14.19
C ASN A 704 -13.94 -30.97 -13.23
N ASP A 705 -14.65 -32.02 -13.65
CA ASP A 705 -15.79 -32.57 -12.88
C ASP A 705 -15.34 -33.38 -11.67
N ASP A 706 -14.06 -33.80 -11.62
CA ASP A 706 -13.51 -34.68 -10.59
C ASP A 706 -12.95 -33.91 -9.36
N GLU A 707 -12.91 -32.57 -9.40
CA GLU A 707 -12.35 -31.69 -8.35
C GLU A 707 -10.91 -32.06 -7.91
N VAL A 708 -10.14 -32.74 -8.76
CA VAL A 708 -8.73 -33.05 -8.53
C VAL A 708 -7.87 -32.03 -9.29
N TYR A 709 -7.08 -31.24 -8.57
CA TYR A 709 -6.26 -30.17 -9.16
C TYR A 709 -4.78 -30.50 -9.07
N ASN A 710 -4.09 -30.48 -10.21
CA ASN A 710 -2.66 -30.75 -10.31
C ASN A 710 -1.80 -29.60 -9.75
N ASN A 711 -0.59 -29.92 -9.32
CA ASN A 711 0.48 -28.98 -9.11
C ASN A 711 1.26 -28.79 -10.42
N PHE A 712 1.70 -27.57 -10.70
CA PHE A 712 2.29 -27.25 -11.99
C PHE A 712 3.45 -26.26 -11.89
N TYR A 713 4.28 -26.25 -12.94
CA TYR A 713 5.40 -25.37 -13.15
C TYR A 713 5.06 -24.34 -14.23
N ILE A 714 5.58 -23.12 -14.08
CA ILE A 714 5.51 -22.04 -15.06
C ILE A 714 6.94 -21.57 -15.31
N ASP A 715 7.30 -21.40 -16.58
CA ASP A 715 8.62 -20.91 -16.97
C ASP A 715 8.56 -20.03 -18.22
N GLU A 716 9.57 -19.19 -18.40
CA GLU A 716 9.75 -18.29 -19.55
C GLU A 716 8.48 -17.48 -19.88
N VAL A 717 7.97 -16.72 -18.90
CA VAL A 717 6.81 -15.85 -19.12
C VAL A 717 7.25 -14.52 -19.71
N ILE A 718 6.76 -14.20 -20.90
CA ILE A 718 7.18 -13.05 -21.69
C ILE A 718 5.97 -12.21 -22.11
N GLY A 719 6.08 -10.89 -21.93
CA GLY A 719 5.17 -9.90 -22.50
C GLY A 719 5.93 -8.98 -23.45
N ALA A 720 5.41 -8.79 -24.66
CA ALA A 720 6.12 -8.15 -25.77
C ALA A 720 5.19 -7.30 -26.66
N VAL A 721 5.78 -6.53 -27.57
CA VAL A 721 5.08 -5.77 -28.61
C VAL A 721 4.21 -6.72 -29.46
N GLY A 722 3.00 -6.30 -29.84
CA GLY A 722 2.11 -7.08 -30.71
C GLY A 722 2.80 -7.56 -31.99
N GLY A 723 2.51 -8.78 -32.40
CA GLY A 723 3.12 -9.49 -33.53
C GLY A 723 4.51 -10.08 -33.25
N THR A 724 5.06 -9.96 -32.04
CA THR A 724 6.35 -10.56 -31.69
C THR A 724 6.21 -12.08 -31.57
N GLY A 725 6.96 -12.82 -32.39
CA GLY A 725 7.07 -14.27 -32.27
C GLY A 725 7.95 -14.66 -31.08
N ILE A 726 7.36 -15.33 -30.09
CA ILE A 726 8.07 -15.80 -28.89
C ILE A 726 8.30 -17.31 -29.01
N LEU A 727 9.56 -17.75 -28.93
CA LEU A 727 9.91 -19.17 -28.98
C LEU A 727 9.63 -19.84 -27.63
N GLY A 728 9.07 -21.05 -27.66
CA GLY A 728 8.79 -21.86 -26.47
C GLY A 728 8.63 -23.33 -26.84
N ALA A 729 8.08 -24.14 -25.92
CA ALA A 729 7.95 -25.58 -26.07
C ALA A 729 7.03 -26.02 -27.24
N GLY A 730 6.24 -25.10 -27.80
CA GLY A 730 5.27 -25.38 -28.86
C GLY A 730 3.99 -26.02 -28.35
N GLN A 731 3.16 -26.48 -29.29
CA GLN A 731 1.91 -27.22 -29.00
C GLN A 731 2.19 -28.72 -29.01
N PRO A 732 1.43 -29.54 -28.24
CA PRO A 732 1.64 -30.99 -28.21
C PRO A 732 1.34 -31.64 -29.57
N GLU A 733 2.12 -32.65 -29.94
CA GLU A 733 1.71 -33.63 -30.96
C GLU A 733 0.71 -34.61 -30.33
N ILE A 734 -0.57 -34.50 -30.67
CA ILE A 734 -1.61 -35.43 -30.18
C ILE A 734 -1.65 -36.66 -31.12
N LYS A 735 -1.20 -37.82 -30.63
CA LYS A 735 -1.41 -39.11 -31.29
C LYS A 735 -2.79 -39.66 -30.89
N ASP A 736 -3.64 -39.99 -31.86
CA ASP A 736 -4.93 -40.65 -31.60
C ASP A 736 -4.68 -42.15 -31.41
N ILE A 737 -4.96 -42.70 -30.23
CA ILE A 737 -4.63 -44.07 -29.86
C ILE A 737 -5.87 -44.95 -30.05
N SER A 738 -5.83 -45.83 -31.04
CA SER A 738 -6.93 -46.75 -31.37
C SER A 738 -6.43 -48.18 -31.54
N CYS A 739 -7.10 -49.17 -30.92
CA CYS A 739 -6.73 -50.57 -31.08
C CYS A 739 -6.75 -50.94 -32.57
N GLY A 740 -5.63 -51.45 -33.08
CA GLY A 740 -5.40 -51.83 -34.46
C GLY A 740 -4.75 -50.77 -35.33
N ASP A 741 -4.70 -49.50 -34.92
CA ASP A 741 -4.00 -48.40 -35.61
C ASP A 741 -2.60 -48.25 -35.01
N VAL A 742 -1.68 -49.09 -35.48
CA VAL A 742 -0.34 -49.24 -34.91
C VAL A 742 0.62 -48.18 -35.44
N ASN A 743 0.32 -47.58 -36.60
CA ASN A 743 1.15 -46.52 -37.20
C ASN A 743 0.62 -45.10 -36.95
N PHE A 744 -0.55 -44.96 -36.31
CA PHE A 744 -1.21 -43.70 -35.96
C PHE A 744 -1.63 -42.85 -37.16
N ASP A 745 -1.96 -43.47 -38.29
CA ASP A 745 -2.43 -42.76 -39.49
C ASP A 745 -3.95 -42.57 -39.53
N GLY A 746 -4.67 -43.10 -38.53
CA GLY A 746 -6.11 -43.00 -38.37
C GLY A 746 -6.90 -44.06 -39.14
N VAL A 747 -6.24 -45.00 -39.82
CA VAL A 747 -6.88 -46.03 -40.66
C VAL A 747 -6.30 -47.41 -40.41
N ILE A 748 -7.08 -48.29 -39.78
CA ILE A 748 -6.68 -49.69 -39.55
C ILE A 748 -6.63 -50.46 -40.89
N ASP A 749 -5.43 -50.65 -41.42
CA ASP A 749 -5.20 -51.34 -42.68
C ASP A 749 -3.95 -52.24 -42.72
N VAL A 750 -3.50 -52.60 -43.93
CA VAL A 750 -2.35 -53.50 -44.11
C VAL A 750 -1.03 -52.91 -43.61
N PHE A 751 -0.90 -51.59 -43.50
CA PHE A 751 0.28 -50.92 -42.98
C PHE A 751 0.40 -51.10 -41.47
N ASP A 752 -0.70 -51.10 -40.72
CA ASP A 752 -0.70 -51.46 -39.30
C ASP A 752 -0.31 -52.91 -39.08
N MET A 753 -0.77 -53.82 -39.95
CA MET A 753 -0.33 -55.22 -39.90
C MET A 753 1.18 -55.36 -40.09
N ILE A 754 1.79 -54.51 -40.93
CA ILE A 754 3.24 -54.53 -41.16
C ILE A 754 3.97 -54.03 -39.91
N GLU A 755 3.56 -52.90 -39.34
CA GLU A 755 4.18 -52.36 -38.12
C GLU A 755 3.90 -53.25 -36.90
N ALA A 756 2.71 -53.83 -36.74
CA ALA A 756 2.40 -54.78 -35.68
C ALA A 756 3.28 -56.03 -35.75
N ARG A 757 3.51 -56.59 -36.95
CA ARG A 757 4.40 -57.74 -37.14
C ARG A 757 5.85 -57.41 -36.88
N LYS A 758 6.29 -56.23 -37.30
CA LYS A 758 7.64 -55.74 -37.07
C LYS A 758 7.86 -55.51 -35.57
N GLY A 759 6.92 -54.86 -34.90
CA GLY A 759 6.91 -54.67 -33.45
C GLY A 759 6.92 -55.98 -32.67
N PHE A 760 6.12 -56.96 -33.11
CA PHE A 760 6.08 -58.28 -32.49
C PHE A 760 7.41 -59.07 -32.62
N VAL A 761 8.22 -58.82 -33.66
CA VAL A 761 9.49 -59.53 -33.91
C VAL A 761 10.69 -58.78 -33.33
N ASP A 762 10.74 -57.46 -33.53
CA ASP A 762 11.93 -56.63 -33.29
C ASP A 762 11.70 -55.56 -32.19
N GLY A 763 10.51 -55.48 -31.59
CA GLY A 763 10.12 -54.48 -30.59
C GLY A 763 9.35 -53.29 -31.21
N PHE A 764 8.39 -52.75 -30.47
CA PHE A 764 7.55 -51.61 -30.89
C PHE A 764 8.32 -50.29 -30.83
N ALA A 765 7.84 -49.30 -31.59
CA ALA A 765 8.49 -47.99 -31.68
C ALA A 765 8.34 -47.17 -30.37
N ASP A 766 7.19 -47.30 -29.72
CA ASP A 766 6.86 -46.74 -28.40
C ASP A 766 5.75 -47.59 -27.73
N ASP A 767 5.47 -47.29 -26.46
CA ASP A 767 4.47 -48.01 -25.65
C ASP A 767 3.05 -47.89 -26.23
N ASP A 768 2.75 -46.82 -26.97
CA ASP A 768 1.43 -46.58 -27.53
C ASP A 768 1.21 -47.46 -28.78
N ALA A 769 2.25 -47.70 -29.58
CA ALA A 769 2.20 -48.63 -30.70
C ALA A 769 2.01 -50.07 -30.21
N GLU A 770 2.62 -50.43 -29.07
CA GLU A 770 2.41 -51.74 -28.43
C GLU A 770 0.97 -51.90 -27.92
N LYS A 771 0.40 -50.86 -27.28
CA LYS A 771 -1.02 -50.86 -26.86
C LYS A 771 -1.98 -50.96 -28.04
N CYS A 772 -1.69 -50.28 -29.16
CA CYS A 772 -2.53 -50.38 -30.36
C CYS A 772 -2.44 -51.77 -30.99
N ALA A 773 -1.30 -52.45 -30.87
CA ALA A 773 -1.11 -53.81 -31.39
C ALA A 773 -1.74 -54.90 -30.50
N ASP A 774 -1.96 -54.65 -29.21
CA ASP A 774 -2.73 -55.51 -28.28
C ASP A 774 -4.23 -55.34 -28.53
N VAL A 775 -4.68 -55.80 -29.70
CA VAL A 775 -6.05 -55.56 -30.16
C VAL A 775 -7.09 -56.30 -29.31
N ASP A 776 -6.72 -57.36 -28.60
CA ASP A 776 -7.61 -58.05 -27.66
C ASP A 776 -7.53 -57.55 -26.21
N GLN A 777 -6.67 -56.57 -25.94
CA GLN A 777 -6.49 -55.90 -24.66
C GLN A 777 -6.15 -56.86 -23.51
N SER A 778 -5.43 -57.94 -23.82
CA SER A 778 -4.96 -58.91 -22.83
C SER A 778 -3.83 -58.38 -21.96
N GLY A 779 -3.22 -57.25 -22.34
CA GLY A 779 -2.04 -56.64 -21.73
C GLY A 779 -0.73 -57.17 -22.32
N LYS A 780 -0.77 -57.97 -23.40
CA LYS A 780 0.39 -58.47 -24.13
C LYS A 780 0.05 -58.61 -25.60
N VAL A 781 0.96 -58.19 -26.48
CA VAL A 781 0.83 -58.51 -27.90
C VAL A 781 1.26 -59.96 -28.15
N GLU A 782 0.31 -60.80 -28.53
CA GLU A 782 0.51 -62.21 -28.87
C GLU A 782 0.22 -62.49 -30.35
N VAL A 783 0.49 -63.73 -30.80
CA VAL A 783 0.15 -64.14 -32.18
C VAL A 783 -1.36 -64.02 -32.44
N ASN A 784 -2.18 -64.14 -31.39
CA ASN A 784 -3.62 -63.98 -31.48
C ASN A 784 -4.02 -62.56 -31.93
N ASP A 785 -3.35 -61.52 -31.43
CA ASP A 785 -3.58 -60.13 -31.81
C ASP A 785 -3.31 -59.89 -33.29
N LEU A 786 -2.21 -60.43 -33.80
CA LEU A 786 -1.90 -60.36 -35.24
C LEU A 786 -2.95 -61.09 -36.09
N VAL A 787 -3.55 -62.17 -35.58
CA VAL A 787 -4.64 -62.88 -36.27
C VAL A 787 -5.94 -62.08 -36.23
N LEU A 788 -6.25 -61.44 -35.10
CA LEU A 788 -7.43 -60.59 -34.93
C LEU A 788 -7.34 -59.33 -35.77
N LEU A 789 -6.21 -58.63 -35.76
CA LEU A 789 -5.91 -57.49 -36.63
C LEU A 789 -6.07 -57.90 -38.11
N GLN A 790 -5.56 -59.07 -38.50
CA GLN A 790 -5.72 -59.58 -39.86
C GLN A 790 -7.18 -59.86 -40.21
N ASN A 791 -7.94 -60.44 -39.28
CA ASN A 791 -9.35 -60.73 -39.50
C ASN A 791 -10.19 -59.45 -39.61
N TYR A 792 -9.82 -58.39 -38.89
CA TYR A 792 -10.46 -57.08 -38.97
C TYR A 792 -10.19 -56.42 -40.32
N ILE A 793 -8.92 -56.37 -40.76
CA ILE A 793 -8.53 -55.85 -42.09
C ILE A 793 -9.20 -56.63 -43.23
N LEU A 794 -9.38 -57.94 -43.06
CA LEU A 794 -10.09 -58.80 -44.03
C LEU A 794 -11.63 -58.71 -43.93
N GLY A 795 -12.18 -57.90 -43.03
CA GLY A 795 -13.62 -57.74 -42.82
C GLY A 795 -14.33 -58.99 -42.29
N LYS A 796 -13.59 -59.94 -41.69
CA LYS A 796 -14.15 -61.15 -41.07
C LYS A 796 -14.69 -60.89 -39.67
N ILE A 797 -14.17 -59.86 -39.02
CA ILE A 797 -14.70 -59.28 -37.78
C ILE A 797 -14.83 -57.77 -38.00
N ASP A 798 -15.82 -57.16 -37.37
CA ASP A 798 -16.10 -55.72 -37.42
C ASP A 798 -15.71 -55.00 -36.13
N LYS A 799 -15.24 -55.75 -35.13
CA LYS A 799 -14.72 -55.27 -33.85
C LYS A 799 -13.75 -56.29 -33.26
N PHE A 800 -12.78 -55.81 -32.49
CA PHE A 800 -11.88 -56.68 -31.74
C PHE A 800 -12.59 -57.26 -30.48
N PRO A 801 -12.37 -58.54 -30.14
CA PRO A 801 -12.83 -59.11 -28.88
C PRO A 801 -11.99 -58.57 -27.72
N ILE A 802 -12.56 -58.48 -26.52
CA ILE A 802 -11.80 -58.16 -25.30
C ILE A 802 -11.55 -59.47 -24.55
N ALA A 803 -10.29 -59.81 -24.28
CA ALA A 803 -9.93 -61.03 -23.55
C ALA A 803 -10.40 -60.97 -22.08
N GLU A 804 -10.88 -62.10 -21.54
CA GLU A 804 -11.27 -62.21 -20.13
C GLU A 804 -10.00 -62.16 -19.25
N LYS A 805 -9.84 -61.10 -18.42
CA LYS A 805 -8.65 -60.91 -17.59
C LYS A 805 -8.48 -62.06 -16.58
N VAL A 806 -7.43 -62.86 -16.74
CA VAL A 806 -6.98 -63.81 -15.72
C VAL A 806 -6.16 -63.06 -14.68
N ILE A 807 -6.63 -63.02 -13.43
CA ILE A 807 -5.92 -62.37 -12.33
C ILE A 807 -4.68 -63.22 -11.97
N ASP A 808 -3.49 -62.68 -12.22
CA ASP A 808 -2.23 -63.27 -11.76
C ASP A 808 -2.02 -62.98 -10.27
N THR A 809 -2.48 -63.90 -9.43
CA THR A 809 -2.35 -63.79 -7.98
C THR A 809 -0.90 -63.86 -7.50
N GLY A 810 0.02 -64.44 -8.28
CA GLY A 810 1.44 -64.49 -7.94
C GLY A 810 2.16 -63.16 -8.18
N ALA A 811 1.81 -62.45 -9.26
CA ALA A 811 2.28 -61.09 -9.49
C ALA A 811 1.78 -60.12 -8.42
N LEU A 812 0.52 -60.26 -7.99
CA LEU A 812 -0.08 -59.48 -6.89
C LEU A 812 0.61 -59.73 -5.54
N GLU A 813 0.95 -60.97 -5.19
CA GLU A 813 1.76 -61.28 -4.00
C GLU A 813 3.17 -60.69 -4.12
N GLY A 814 3.74 -60.67 -5.34
CA GLY A 814 5.05 -60.11 -5.63
C GLY A 814 5.21 -58.61 -5.33
N ILE A 815 4.13 -57.83 -5.46
CA ILE A 815 4.10 -56.37 -5.18
C ILE A 815 4.42 -56.10 -3.69
N PHE A 816 4.15 -57.07 -2.81
CA PHE A 816 4.41 -56.94 -1.37
C PHE A 816 5.76 -57.51 -0.92
N ASN A 817 6.57 -58.09 -1.82
CA ASN A 817 7.82 -58.75 -1.45
C ASN A 817 8.88 -57.83 -0.83
N ASN A 818 8.81 -56.52 -1.12
CA ASN A 818 9.73 -55.51 -0.59
C ASN A 818 9.10 -54.65 0.52
N VAL A 819 7.87 -54.97 0.93
CA VAL A 819 7.22 -54.28 2.04
C VAL A 819 7.70 -54.91 3.33
N THR A 820 8.53 -54.18 4.08
CA THR A 820 8.84 -54.56 5.46
C THR A 820 7.63 -54.18 6.31
N ILE A 821 6.80 -55.17 6.67
CA ILE A 821 5.66 -54.93 7.55
C ILE A 821 6.20 -54.46 8.90
N ALA A 822 5.82 -53.25 9.30
CA ALA A 822 6.16 -52.72 10.62
C ALA A 822 5.56 -53.63 11.70
N ASP A 823 6.26 -53.78 12.83
CA ASP A 823 5.72 -54.52 13.97
C ASP A 823 4.33 -53.98 14.32
N SER A 824 3.33 -54.88 14.26
CA SER A 824 1.98 -54.53 14.67
C SER A 824 2.03 -54.05 16.12
N TRP A 825 1.42 -52.89 16.39
CA TRP A 825 1.25 -52.38 17.74
C TRP A 825 0.32 -53.27 18.59
N LYS A 826 -0.31 -54.28 17.97
CA LYS A 826 -1.21 -55.26 18.58
C LYS A 826 -0.74 -56.69 18.33
N LYS A 827 -0.86 -57.55 19.35
CA LYS A 827 -0.39 -58.94 19.32
C LYS A 827 -1.40 -59.88 18.67
N ASP A 828 -0.96 -61.07 18.25
CA ASP A 828 -1.86 -62.12 17.79
C ASP A 828 -2.94 -62.43 18.84
N GLY A 829 -4.20 -62.34 18.41
CA GLY A 829 -5.38 -62.46 19.28
C GLY A 829 -6.00 -61.13 19.71
N GLU A 830 -5.47 -59.97 19.28
CA GLU A 830 -5.97 -58.63 19.66
C GLU A 830 -6.83 -57.95 18.57
N ASN A 831 -7.64 -58.72 17.84
CA ASN A 831 -8.67 -58.19 16.93
C ASN A 831 -10.04 -58.68 17.37
N ASN A 832 -11.00 -57.77 17.55
CA ASN A 832 -12.42 -58.09 17.41
C ASN A 832 -13.16 -56.93 16.72
N PRO A 833 -12.92 -56.68 15.43
CA PRO A 833 -13.90 -55.92 14.65
C PRO A 833 -15.22 -56.69 14.64
N MET A 834 -16.30 -56.00 14.95
CA MET A 834 -17.67 -56.55 15.05
C MET A 834 -18.16 -57.17 13.74
N THR A 835 -17.75 -56.61 12.60
CA THR A 835 -17.90 -57.17 11.24
C THR A 835 -16.93 -56.46 10.31
N THR A 836 -16.40 -57.16 9.32
CA THR A 836 -15.53 -56.59 8.26
C THR A 836 -16.10 -56.77 6.86
N GLN A 837 -17.24 -57.45 6.75
CA GLN A 837 -17.77 -57.97 5.48
C GLN A 837 -18.97 -57.17 4.95
N ARG A 838 -19.52 -56.24 5.75
CA ARG A 838 -20.69 -55.42 5.40
C ARG A 838 -20.47 -53.98 5.86
N PHE A 839 -20.88 -53.02 5.04
CA PHE A 839 -20.99 -51.64 5.47
C PHE A 839 -22.31 -51.44 6.20
N GLY A 840 -22.27 -50.68 7.29
CA GLY A 840 -23.46 -50.35 8.05
C GLY A 840 -23.19 -49.20 8.99
N ALA A 841 -24.16 -48.32 9.12
CA ALA A 841 -24.16 -47.14 9.97
C ALA A 841 -25.24 -47.28 11.07
N ASP A 842 -25.22 -46.32 12.00
CA ASP A 842 -26.24 -46.10 13.03
C ASP A 842 -26.66 -47.35 13.83
N PRO A 843 -25.71 -48.00 14.56
CA PRO A 843 -26.00 -49.25 15.25
C PRO A 843 -27.02 -49.09 16.41
N GLY A 844 -28.08 -49.88 16.37
CA GLY A 844 -28.93 -50.20 17.53
C GLY A 844 -28.52 -51.53 18.15
N TRP A 845 -28.79 -51.75 19.45
CA TRP A 845 -28.40 -52.99 20.11
C TRP A 845 -29.45 -53.50 21.11
N MET A 846 -29.45 -54.81 21.32
CA MET A 846 -30.31 -55.50 22.29
C MET A 846 -29.59 -56.71 22.87
N VAL A 847 -29.70 -56.92 24.17
CA VAL A 847 -29.24 -58.16 24.83
C VAL A 847 -30.45 -59.04 25.13
N TYR A 848 -30.43 -60.28 24.67
CA TYR A 848 -31.48 -61.25 24.92
C TYR A 848 -30.87 -62.63 25.24
N ASP A 849 -31.32 -63.23 26.34
CA ASP A 849 -30.84 -64.52 26.86
C ASP A 849 -29.30 -64.63 26.94
N GLY A 850 -28.66 -63.57 27.45
CA GLY A 850 -27.21 -63.52 27.62
C GLY A 850 -26.40 -63.31 26.35
N ARG A 851 -27.04 -63.04 25.20
CA ARG A 851 -26.38 -62.76 23.92
C ARG A 851 -26.65 -61.33 23.45
N LEU A 852 -25.62 -60.61 23.00
CA LEU A 852 -25.73 -59.26 22.43
C LEU A 852 -26.01 -59.36 20.93
N TYR A 853 -27.06 -58.68 20.48
CA TYR A 853 -27.42 -58.47 19.09
C TYR A 853 -27.24 -56.99 18.74
N ILE A 854 -26.59 -56.72 17.62
CA ILE A 854 -26.35 -55.37 17.09
C ILE A 854 -26.98 -55.31 15.70
N TYR A 855 -27.76 -54.27 15.47
CA TYR A 855 -28.53 -54.01 14.27
C TYR A 855 -27.97 -52.75 13.61
N THR A 856 -27.68 -52.80 12.31
CA THR A 856 -27.09 -51.67 11.55
C THR A 856 -27.83 -51.49 10.24
N THR A 857 -27.75 -50.31 9.62
CA THR A 857 -28.20 -50.14 8.24
C THR A 857 -27.45 -51.10 7.33
N ASN A 858 -28.11 -51.60 6.28
CA ASN A 858 -27.47 -52.44 5.27
C ASN A 858 -27.03 -51.58 4.08
N ASP A 859 -25.96 -50.83 4.29
CA ASP A 859 -25.42 -49.95 3.27
C ASP A 859 -24.64 -50.83 2.28
N ALA A 860 -25.12 -50.93 1.06
CA ALA A 860 -24.46 -51.71 0.00
C ALA A 860 -24.00 -50.75 -1.10
N PHE A 861 -22.99 -51.17 -1.88
CA PHE A 861 -22.72 -50.50 -3.14
C PHE A 861 -23.95 -50.63 -4.04
N GLU A 862 -24.49 -49.50 -4.44
CA GLU A 862 -25.59 -49.45 -5.39
C GLU A 862 -25.00 -49.32 -6.81
N TYR A 863 -25.71 -49.82 -7.80
CA TYR A 863 -25.26 -49.83 -9.18
C TYR A 863 -26.39 -49.40 -10.12
N TYR A 864 -26.04 -48.66 -11.17
CA TYR A 864 -26.93 -48.45 -12.30
C TYR A 864 -27.17 -49.78 -13.04
N ASN A 865 -28.22 -49.86 -13.87
CA ASN A 865 -28.55 -51.08 -14.64
C ASN A 865 -27.44 -51.54 -15.59
N ASP A 866 -26.46 -50.69 -15.88
CA ASP A 866 -25.29 -50.99 -16.71
C ASP A 866 -24.07 -51.48 -15.89
N GLY A 867 -24.22 -51.68 -14.58
CA GLY A 867 -23.20 -52.23 -13.69
C GLY A 867 -22.18 -51.22 -13.17
N ARG A 868 -22.33 -49.93 -13.46
CA ARG A 868 -21.50 -48.87 -12.86
C ARG A 868 -21.97 -48.52 -11.46
N LEU A 869 -21.03 -48.29 -10.55
CA LEU A 869 -21.31 -47.86 -9.18
C LEU A 869 -22.07 -46.52 -9.21
N GLN A 870 -23.18 -46.42 -8.50
CA GLN A 870 -23.88 -45.15 -8.29
C GLN A 870 -23.52 -44.56 -6.93
N ILE A 871 -23.78 -43.26 -6.75
CA ILE A 871 -23.71 -42.62 -5.43
C ILE A 871 -24.73 -43.32 -4.52
N ASN A 872 -24.24 -43.92 -3.44
CA ASN A 872 -25.04 -44.69 -2.50
C ASN A 872 -26.11 -43.78 -1.88
N THR A 873 -27.38 -44.10 -2.09
CA THR A 873 -28.50 -43.30 -1.57
C THR A 873 -28.81 -43.61 -0.10
N TYR A 874 -28.14 -44.62 0.48
CA TYR A 874 -28.38 -45.15 1.83
C TYR A 874 -29.80 -45.69 2.05
N ASP A 875 -30.55 -45.95 0.97
CA ASP A 875 -31.99 -46.22 1.00
C ASP A 875 -32.33 -47.69 0.70
N SER A 876 -31.39 -48.61 0.95
CA SER A 876 -31.54 -50.07 0.69
C SER A 876 -32.73 -50.68 1.43
N GLY A 877 -33.22 -49.99 2.46
CA GLY A 877 -34.45 -50.31 3.17
C GLY A 877 -34.40 -51.62 3.94
N THR A 878 -33.20 -52.10 4.31
CA THR A 878 -32.99 -53.32 5.10
C THR A 878 -31.99 -53.12 6.23
N ILE A 879 -32.14 -53.89 7.32
CA ILE A 879 -31.32 -53.83 8.53
C ILE A 879 -30.53 -55.14 8.69
N ASN A 880 -29.21 -55.03 8.83
CA ASN A 880 -28.32 -56.15 9.13
C ASN A 880 -28.30 -56.45 10.64
N CYS A 881 -28.12 -57.71 11.02
CA CYS A 881 -27.91 -58.09 12.42
C CYS A 881 -26.67 -58.96 12.60
N VAL A 882 -25.85 -58.61 13.59
CA VAL A 882 -24.72 -59.42 14.06
C VAL A 882 -24.86 -59.70 15.54
N SER A 883 -24.43 -60.87 16.02
CA SER A 883 -24.55 -61.19 17.45
C SER A 883 -23.37 -61.95 18.03
N THR A 884 -23.15 -61.78 19.32
CA THR A 884 -22.06 -62.42 20.07
C THR A 884 -22.51 -62.79 21.47
N ALA A 885 -21.98 -63.91 21.99
CA ALA A 885 -22.18 -64.31 23.39
C ALA A 885 -20.97 -63.97 24.28
N ASP A 886 -19.83 -63.65 23.69
CA ASP A 886 -18.56 -63.47 24.39
C ASP A 886 -17.82 -62.18 23.99
N MET A 887 -18.40 -61.35 23.13
CA MET A 887 -17.82 -60.12 22.57
C MET A 887 -16.55 -60.35 21.75
N VAL A 888 -16.28 -61.62 21.42
CA VAL A 888 -15.09 -62.05 20.69
C VAL A 888 -15.51 -62.72 19.38
N ASN A 889 -16.40 -63.71 19.48
CA ASN A 889 -16.92 -64.43 18.32
C ASN A 889 -18.24 -63.81 17.90
N TRP A 890 -18.22 -63.18 16.72
CA TRP A 890 -19.39 -62.54 16.12
C TRP A 890 -20.01 -63.47 15.07
N THR A 891 -21.34 -63.55 15.05
CA THR A 891 -22.13 -64.28 14.07
C THR A 891 -22.91 -63.27 13.25
N ASP A 892 -22.66 -63.21 11.95
CA ASP A 892 -23.45 -62.42 11.00
C ASP A 892 -24.74 -63.17 10.62
N HIS A 893 -25.89 -62.53 10.83
CA HIS A 893 -27.21 -63.06 10.47
C HIS A 893 -27.72 -62.47 9.15
N GLY A 894 -26.96 -61.57 8.52
CA GLY A 894 -27.33 -60.86 7.30
C GLY A 894 -28.46 -59.86 7.51
N ALA A 895 -29.17 -59.51 6.43
CA ALA A 895 -30.34 -58.64 6.48
C ALA A 895 -31.53 -59.39 7.10
N VAL A 896 -31.99 -58.93 8.27
CA VAL A 896 -33.01 -59.62 9.07
C VAL A 896 -34.40 -58.98 9.01
N ALA A 897 -34.50 -57.75 8.50
CA ALA A 897 -35.77 -57.04 8.33
C ALA A 897 -35.66 -55.95 7.25
N SER A 898 -36.76 -55.70 6.53
CA SER A 898 -36.93 -54.56 5.63
C SER A 898 -37.88 -53.51 6.22
N LEU A 899 -37.74 -52.24 5.82
CA LEU A 899 -38.71 -51.17 6.13
C LEU A 899 -40.15 -51.53 5.72
N ARG A 900 -40.34 -52.45 4.76
CA ARG A 900 -41.65 -52.96 4.32
C ARG A 900 -42.27 -54.00 5.27
N ASP A 901 -41.50 -54.54 6.20
CA ASP A 901 -41.95 -55.58 7.14
C ASP A 901 -42.59 -54.98 8.41
N PHE A 902 -42.58 -53.65 8.56
CA PHE A 902 -43.11 -52.94 9.71
C PHE A 902 -44.35 -52.10 9.32
N GLU A 903 -45.44 -52.23 10.09
CA GLU A 903 -46.57 -51.30 9.99
C GLU A 903 -46.18 -49.97 10.67
N TRP A 904 -45.87 -48.96 9.85
CA TRP A 904 -45.65 -47.60 10.31
C TRP A 904 -46.99 -46.99 10.70
N ARG A 905 -47.17 -46.63 11.99
CA ARG A 905 -48.37 -45.98 12.51
C ARG A 905 -48.26 -44.46 12.52
#